data_AF-A0A1M4W4I3-F1
#
_entry.id   AF-A0A1M4W4I3-F1
#
_cell.length_a   1.000
_cell.length_b   1.000
_cell.length_c   1.000
_cell.angle_alpha   90.00
_cell.angle_beta   90.00
_cell.angle_gamma   90.00
#
_symmetry.space_group_name_H-M   'P 1'
#
loop_
_entity.id
_entity.type
_entity.pdbx_description
1 polymer ?
#
loop_
_entity_poly.entity_id
_entity_poly.type
_entity_poly.pdbx_seq_one_letter_code
_entity_poly.pdbx_strand_id
1 'polypeptide(L)'
;MANGKIDLKQVFGENVFNDEVMRERLPKNVYKALRRTMDEGVPLDPSVADVVANAMKDWAIEKGATHYTHWFQPMTGITAEKHESFLNTISEGRAITEFSGKSLIKGEPDASSFPSGGIRATFEARGYTVWDATSYAFLKEDEGGLTLCIPTAFCAYTGEALDKKTPLLRSMEAVSKQALRILRLFGNTTAKRVFATVGAEQEYFLIDKDLYLKRKDLVFTGRTLFGAKPPKGQELEDHYFGSLKDRVANFMKDLDYELWKMGIPVKTKHNEVAPAQHEIAPIFENANIATDHNQVIMDTLKRVANRHNLACLLHEKPFAGVNGSGKHNNWSLSTNEGQNLFEPGKTPHENAQFLIFLSAVIKAVDEYAELLRASAANTGNDHRLGANEAPPAIISMFLGEQLTEILENIEKGNGTEKREREYLRIGVNTLPPLPKDATDRNRTSPFAFTGNKFEFRMVPSSASIANPNVVLNTAVAEVLSEIADRLEGAKDFDSEVNAIVKEIVKNHKRIIFNGDGYSEDWIIEAERRGLKNIKNTVDAITAWISEKSINLFTKHGVFTEVELRARYEIKLEEYIKHINIEARTMIDMVKKQIIPVVLGEVTNIANSINVVKMAMPDLDLTTQAELLKELQLNLNLLKKETLELEAVLEEAHSFNGDIFEKACIFRDRVAEKMKNVRVYGDKLETLIDENKWPFPSYEKLLFYV
;
A
#
# COMPACT_ATOMS: atom_id res chain seq x y z
N MET A 1 -14.73 4.66 26.24
CA MET A 1 -14.12 5.63 27.18
C MET A 1 -15.15 6.69 27.59
N ALA A 2 -15.25 7.01 28.88
CA ALA A 2 -16.20 8.00 29.41
C ALA A 2 -15.89 9.43 28.93
N ASN A 3 -16.94 10.26 28.84
CA ASN A 3 -17.08 11.67 28.41
C ASN A 3 -16.04 12.71 28.93
N GLY A 4 -14.74 12.43 28.95
CA GLY A 4 -13.70 13.42 29.20
C GLY A 4 -13.39 14.26 27.96
N LYS A 5 -13.14 15.56 28.14
CA LYS A 5 -12.54 16.39 27.09
C LYS A 5 -11.13 15.88 26.82
N ILE A 6 -10.86 15.43 25.60
CA ILE A 6 -9.51 15.03 25.17
C ILE A 6 -8.72 16.29 24.84
N ASP A 7 -7.61 16.52 25.55
CA ASP A 7 -6.63 17.53 25.14
C ASP A 7 -5.69 16.90 24.11
N LEU A 8 -5.94 17.18 22.83
CA LEU A 8 -5.16 16.64 21.71
C LEU A 8 -3.67 16.97 21.83
N LYS A 9 -3.31 18.10 22.45
CA LYS A 9 -1.90 18.49 22.61
C LYS A 9 -1.17 17.62 23.62
N GLN A 10 -1.87 17.14 24.65
CA GLN A 10 -1.28 16.27 25.67
C GLN A 10 -1.16 14.82 25.19
N VAL A 11 -2.15 14.35 24.43
CA VAL A 11 -2.20 12.97 23.93
C VAL A 11 -1.24 12.77 22.76
N PHE A 12 -1.04 13.77 21.92
CA PHE A 12 -0.24 13.62 20.71
C PHE A 12 1.22 13.26 21.01
N GLY A 13 1.62 12.06 20.58
CA GLY A 13 2.98 11.55 20.76
C GLY A 13 3.31 11.14 22.20
N GLU A 14 2.32 11.00 23.09
CA GLU A 14 2.58 10.62 24.48
C GLU A 14 3.29 9.25 24.60
N ASN A 15 3.03 8.33 23.67
CA ASN A 15 3.64 7.00 23.62
C ASN A 15 4.86 6.93 22.69
N VAL A 16 5.52 8.07 22.43
CA VAL A 16 6.71 8.13 21.58
C VAL A 16 7.89 8.67 22.37
N PHE A 17 9.05 8.02 22.27
CA PHE A 17 10.31 8.51 22.80
C PHE A 17 10.86 9.63 21.90
N ASN A 18 10.10 10.70 21.79
CA ASN A 18 10.28 11.81 20.84
C ASN A 18 11.37 12.80 21.30
N ASP A 19 11.59 13.87 20.53
CA ASP A 19 12.61 14.89 20.83
C ASP A 19 12.46 15.55 22.20
N GLU A 20 11.22 15.76 22.67
CA GLU A 20 10.93 16.36 23.98
C GLU A 20 11.35 15.41 25.10
N VAL A 21 10.91 14.15 25.03
CA VAL A 21 11.25 13.11 26.01
C VAL A 21 12.76 12.88 26.03
N MET A 22 13.39 12.80 24.86
CA MET A 22 14.85 12.65 24.75
C MET A 22 15.59 13.83 25.38
N ARG A 23 15.11 15.06 25.20
CA ARG A 23 15.75 16.26 25.77
C ARG A 23 15.60 16.33 27.29
N GLU A 24 14.47 15.88 27.82
CA GLU A 24 14.20 15.82 29.26
C GLU A 24 15.06 14.74 29.95
N ARG A 25 15.18 13.56 29.33
CA ARG A 25 15.78 12.38 29.98
C ARG A 25 17.25 12.16 29.69
N LEU A 26 17.77 12.60 28.55
CA LEU A 26 19.16 12.35 28.17
C LEU A 26 20.08 13.48 28.65
N PRO A 27 21.30 13.15 29.12
CA PRO A 27 22.33 14.15 29.35
C PRO A 27 22.58 15.00 28.09
N LYS A 28 22.84 16.30 28.26
CA LYS A 28 22.95 17.28 27.16
C LYS A 28 23.92 16.87 26.04
N ASN A 29 25.04 16.23 26.38
CA ASN A 29 26.02 15.72 25.42
C ASN A 29 25.51 14.49 24.65
N VAL A 30 24.84 13.57 25.34
CA VAL A 30 24.23 12.36 24.75
C VAL A 30 23.09 12.75 23.81
N TYR A 31 22.19 13.65 24.23
CA TYR A 31 21.13 14.19 23.38
C TYR A 31 21.68 14.81 22.09
N LYS A 32 22.71 15.67 22.20
CA LYS A 32 23.34 16.30 21.03
C LYS A 32 23.99 15.28 20.10
N ALA A 33 24.63 14.25 20.65
CA ALA A 33 25.25 13.19 19.85
C ALA A 33 24.19 12.37 19.09
N LEU A 34 23.09 11.99 19.76
CA LEU A 34 21.97 11.30 19.12
C LEU A 34 21.31 12.15 18.03
N ARG A 35 21.04 13.44 18.30
CA ARG A 35 20.53 14.38 17.29
C ARG A 35 21.45 14.48 16.08
N ARG A 36 22.76 14.51 16.29
CA ARG A 36 23.72 14.53 15.19
C ARG A 36 23.60 13.27 14.32
N THR A 37 23.43 12.08 14.91
CA THR A 37 23.15 10.85 14.16
C THR A 37 21.86 10.96 13.34
N MET A 38 20.78 11.48 13.93
CA MET A 38 19.49 11.63 13.25
C MET A 38 19.53 12.65 12.10
N ASP A 39 20.14 13.81 12.36
CA ASP A 39 20.12 14.96 11.46
C ASP A 39 21.19 14.81 10.35
N GLU A 40 22.41 14.39 10.71
CA GLU A 40 23.57 14.30 9.82
C GLU A 40 23.80 12.90 9.25
N GLY A 41 23.13 11.85 9.77
CA GLY A 41 23.32 10.47 9.32
C GLY A 41 24.66 9.85 9.74
N VAL A 42 25.32 10.40 10.77
CA VAL A 42 26.58 9.85 11.27
C VAL A 42 26.36 8.62 12.16
N PRO A 43 27.25 7.61 12.16
CA PRO A 43 27.11 6.43 13.01
C PRO A 43 26.95 6.78 14.50
N LEU A 44 26.10 6.03 15.20
CA LEU A 44 25.88 6.20 16.64
C LEU A 44 27.10 5.70 17.43
N ASP A 45 27.59 6.53 18.36
CA ASP A 45 28.64 6.13 19.29
C ASP A 45 28.12 5.06 20.28
N PRO A 46 28.77 3.90 20.43
CA PRO A 46 28.34 2.86 21.36
C PRO A 46 28.16 3.35 22.81
N SER A 47 28.98 4.32 23.26
CA SER A 47 28.86 4.90 24.61
C SER A 47 27.60 5.74 24.80
N VAL A 48 27.06 6.31 23.71
CA VAL A 48 25.78 7.03 23.69
C VAL A 48 24.63 6.03 23.78
N ALA A 49 24.76 4.86 23.15
CA ALA A 49 23.70 3.86 23.10
C ALA A 49 23.35 3.27 24.47
N ASP A 50 24.33 3.00 25.35
CA ASP A 50 24.05 2.48 26.70
C ASP A 50 23.24 3.47 27.54
N VAL A 51 23.53 4.77 27.41
CA VAL A 51 22.78 5.82 28.12
C VAL A 51 21.37 5.95 27.55
N VAL A 52 21.23 5.92 26.23
CA VAL A 52 19.93 5.98 25.56
C VAL A 52 19.08 4.76 25.89
N ALA A 53 19.65 3.56 25.89
CA ALA A 53 18.94 2.33 26.22
C ALA A 53 18.39 2.37 27.66
N ASN A 54 19.21 2.77 28.63
CA ASN A 54 18.75 2.90 30.01
C ASN A 54 17.63 3.95 30.14
N ALA A 55 17.77 5.13 29.54
CA ALA A 55 16.75 6.17 29.59
C ALA A 55 15.43 5.74 28.91
N MET A 56 15.52 5.03 27.78
CA MET A 56 14.38 4.51 27.04
C MET A 56 13.66 3.39 27.82
N LYS A 57 14.41 2.51 28.47
CA LYS A 57 13.88 1.46 29.36
C LYS A 57 13.16 2.07 30.55
N ASP A 58 13.77 3.02 31.25
CA ASP A 58 13.16 3.64 32.44
C ASP A 58 11.88 4.37 32.06
N TRP A 59 11.89 5.12 30.95
CA TRP A 59 10.68 5.75 30.39
C TRP A 59 9.58 4.74 30.04
N ALA A 60 9.95 3.61 29.41
CA ALA A 60 9.00 2.57 29.03
C ALA A 60 8.39 1.90 30.27
N ILE A 61 9.21 1.53 31.27
CA ILE A 61 8.78 0.88 32.51
C ILE A 61 7.89 1.82 33.34
N GLU A 62 8.22 3.11 33.42
CA GLU A 62 7.38 4.12 34.10
C GLU A 62 5.97 4.20 33.52
N LYS A 63 5.83 3.96 32.21
CA LYS A 63 4.54 3.86 31.52
C LYS A 63 3.88 2.49 31.62
N GLY A 64 4.54 1.51 32.25
CA GLY A 64 4.02 0.17 32.48
C GLY A 64 4.49 -0.89 31.47
N ALA A 65 5.48 -0.57 30.63
CA ALA A 65 6.03 -1.56 29.71
C ALA A 65 6.82 -2.65 30.43
N THR A 66 6.61 -3.89 30.01
CA THR A 66 7.28 -5.07 30.60
C THR A 66 8.27 -5.73 29.64
N HIS A 67 8.09 -5.47 28.34
CA HIS A 67 8.86 -6.05 27.26
C HIS A 67 9.33 -4.97 26.28
N TYR A 68 10.36 -5.31 25.50
CA TYR A 68 10.75 -4.59 24.31
C TYR A 68 10.79 -5.52 23.10
N THR A 69 10.74 -4.95 21.90
CA THR A 69 10.90 -5.67 20.64
C THR A 69 11.63 -4.81 19.63
N HIS A 70 12.48 -5.44 18.83
CA HIS A 70 12.93 -4.88 17.57
C HIS A 70 11.78 -5.02 16.57
N TRP A 71 11.19 -3.88 16.20
CA TRP A 71 10.07 -3.80 15.27
C TRP A 71 10.62 -3.53 13.88
N PHE A 72 10.36 -4.42 12.93
CA PHE A 72 10.89 -4.32 11.56
C PHE A 72 9.91 -4.84 10.53
N GLN A 73 10.17 -4.52 9.25
CA GLN A 73 9.34 -4.90 8.11
C GLN A 73 10.11 -5.89 7.21
N PRO A 74 10.06 -7.22 7.45
CA PRO A 74 10.68 -8.22 6.58
C PRO A 74 10.10 -8.20 5.15
N MET A 75 10.68 -9.02 4.26
CA MET A 75 10.29 -9.05 2.85
C MET A 75 8.83 -9.45 2.58
N THR A 76 8.15 -10.06 3.56
CA THR A 76 6.70 -10.33 3.53
C THR A 76 5.85 -9.05 3.43
N GLY A 77 6.40 -7.90 3.83
CA GLY A 77 5.71 -6.60 3.80
C GLY A 77 4.80 -6.31 5.00
N ILE A 78 4.71 -7.23 5.96
CA ILE A 78 4.02 -7.08 7.25
C ILE A 78 5.08 -6.92 8.35
N THR A 79 4.77 -6.22 9.43
CA THR A 79 5.66 -6.02 10.57
C THR A 79 5.93 -7.32 11.34
N ALA A 80 7.13 -7.45 11.88
CA ALA A 80 7.55 -8.56 12.73
C ALA A 80 8.05 -8.05 14.09
N GLU A 81 7.77 -8.84 15.12
CA GLU A 81 8.09 -8.52 16.51
C GLU A 81 8.54 -9.80 17.24
N LYS A 82 9.57 -9.67 18.09
CA LYS A 82 9.99 -10.69 19.04
C LYS A 82 10.11 -10.00 20.40
N HIS A 83 9.22 -10.34 21.32
CA HIS A 83 9.11 -9.67 22.61
C HIS A 83 10.08 -10.28 23.61
N GLU A 84 10.96 -9.43 24.15
CA GLU A 84 11.96 -9.79 25.15
C GLU A 84 11.66 -9.01 26.43
N SER A 85 11.69 -9.69 27.58
CA SER A 85 11.41 -9.04 28.86
C SER A 85 12.60 -8.17 29.27
N PHE A 86 12.33 -7.03 29.92
CA PHE A 86 13.37 -6.26 30.61
C PHE A 86 13.93 -7.01 31.83
N LEU A 87 13.27 -8.06 32.30
CA LEU A 87 13.66 -8.80 33.50
C LEU A 87 14.91 -9.65 33.24
N ASN A 88 15.92 -9.50 34.10
CA ASN A 88 17.11 -10.36 34.13
C ASN A 88 17.37 -10.88 35.55
N THR A 89 17.97 -12.06 35.68
CA THR A 89 18.28 -12.68 36.99
C THR A 89 19.75 -12.50 37.33
N ILE A 90 20.03 -12.05 38.55
CA ILE A 90 21.39 -12.05 39.09
C ILE A 90 21.66 -13.32 39.90
N SER A 91 22.95 -13.66 40.11
CA SER A 91 23.43 -14.89 40.76
C SER A 91 22.86 -15.17 42.15
N GLU A 92 22.27 -14.16 42.81
CA GLU A 92 21.62 -14.27 44.12
C GLU A 92 20.11 -14.57 44.07
N GLY A 93 19.55 -14.91 42.89
CA GLY A 93 18.13 -15.21 42.73
C GLY A 93 17.19 -13.99 42.83
N ARG A 94 17.75 -12.77 42.80
CA ARG A 94 16.99 -11.52 42.68
C ARG A 94 16.83 -11.13 41.22
N ALA A 95 15.74 -10.45 40.91
CA ALA A 95 15.48 -9.95 39.57
C ALA A 95 15.81 -8.45 39.46
N ILE A 96 16.39 -8.05 38.33
CA ILE A 96 16.68 -6.67 37.97
C ILE A 96 16.07 -6.36 36.61
N THR A 97 15.90 -5.08 36.27
CA THR A 97 15.49 -4.65 34.93
C THR A 97 16.70 -4.10 34.17
N GLU A 98 16.98 -4.70 33.02
CA GLU A 98 18.15 -4.40 32.20
C GLU A 98 17.74 -4.19 30.74
N PHE A 99 18.33 -3.19 30.12
CA PHE A 99 18.29 -2.99 28.68
C PHE A 99 19.59 -2.32 28.25
N SER A 100 20.46 -3.09 27.61
CA SER A 100 21.82 -2.64 27.25
C SER A 100 21.84 -1.88 25.93
N GLY A 101 22.83 -1.01 25.72
CA GLY A 101 23.06 -0.35 24.43
C GLY A 101 23.38 -1.36 23.32
N LYS A 102 23.98 -2.51 23.66
CA LYS A 102 24.17 -3.62 22.73
C LYS A 102 22.83 -4.17 22.24
N SER A 103 21.89 -4.42 23.16
CA SER A 103 20.55 -4.88 22.83
C SER A 103 19.74 -3.83 22.07
N LEU A 104 19.97 -2.53 22.31
CA LEU A 104 19.33 -1.44 21.56
C LEU A 104 19.86 -1.34 20.13
N ILE A 105 21.19 -1.33 19.94
CA ILE A 105 21.79 -1.16 18.61
C ILE A 105 21.52 -2.38 17.74
N LYS A 106 21.58 -3.58 18.33
CA LYS A 106 21.56 -4.83 17.58
C LYS A 106 20.73 -5.92 18.27
N GLY A 107 19.70 -6.38 17.58
CA GLY A 107 18.97 -7.60 17.92
C GLY A 107 19.30 -8.78 17.01
N GLU A 108 19.04 -10.00 17.48
CA GLU A 108 19.09 -11.24 16.70
C GLU A 108 17.69 -11.86 16.71
N PRO A 109 16.82 -11.53 15.73
CA PRO A 109 15.57 -12.25 15.57
C PRO A 109 15.92 -13.66 15.08
N ASP A 110 15.40 -14.71 15.73
CA ASP A 110 15.38 -16.05 15.13
C ASP A 110 14.44 -16.00 13.92
N ALA A 111 15.02 -15.62 12.78
CA ALA A 111 14.32 -15.18 11.59
C ALA A 111 14.32 -16.26 10.49
N SER A 112 14.65 -17.50 10.83
CA SER A 112 14.79 -18.63 9.89
C SER A 112 13.55 -18.84 9.01
N SER A 113 12.37 -18.53 9.52
CA SER A 113 11.08 -18.74 8.82
C SER A 113 10.69 -17.62 7.84
N PHE A 114 11.36 -16.46 7.86
CA PHE A 114 11.06 -15.41 6.88
C PHE A 114 11.57 -15.78 5.49
N PRO A 115 10.82 -15.43 4.41
CA PRO A 115 11.29 -15.63 3.04
C PRO A 115 12.63 -14.92 2.83
N SER A 116 13.57 -15.60 2.19
CA SER A 116 14.90 -15.05 1.87
C SER A 116 15.27 -15.12 0.39
N GLY A 117 14.46 -15.77 -0.46
CA GLY A 117 14.72 -15.86 -1.91
C GLY A 117 16.13 -16.37 -2.22
N GLY A 118 16.57 -17.40 -1.50
CA GLY A 118 17.90 -17.98 -1.66
C GLY A 118 19.09 -17.22 -1.05
N ILE A 119 18.90 -15.99 -0.53
CA ILE A 119 19.99 -15.20 0.11
C ILE A 119 20.59 -15.92 1.32
N ARG A 120 19.78 -16.72 2.02
CA ARG A 120 20.22 -17.52 3.16
C ARG A 120 20.17 -18.99 2.81
N ALA A 121 21.20 -19.73 3.21
CA ALA A 121 21.14 -21.18 3.24
C ALA A 121 20.12 -21.64 4.30
N THR A 122 19.40 -22.73 4.04
CA THR A 122 18.35 -23.26 4.93
C THR A 122 18.85 -23.66 6.33
N PHE A 123 20.15 -23.91 6.49
CA PHE A 123 20.78 -24.20 7.79
C PHE A 123 21.41 -22.98 8.47
N GLU A 124 21.48 -21.82 7.80
CA GLU A 124 22.04 -20.58 8.34
C GLU A 124 20.92 -19.59 8.69
N ALA A 125 20.47 -19.65 9.94
CA ALA A 125 19.32 -18.86 10.43
C ALA A 125 19.66 -17.41 10.85
N ARG A 126 20.94 -17.08 11.01
CA ARG A 126 21.34 -15.80 11.60
C ARG A 126 21.01 -14.61 10.70
N GLY A 127 20.26 -13.67 11.26
CA GLY A 127 20.08 -12.33 10.71
C GLY A 127 20.18 -11.31 11.84
N TYR A 128 20.40 -10.05 11.49
CA TYR A 128 20.60 -8.99 12.46
C TYR A 128 19.59 -7.87 12.25
N THR A 129 19.02 -7.40 13.34
CA THR A 129 18.26 -6.15 13.37
C THR A 129 19.17 -5.04 13.85
N VAL A 130 19.08 -3.87 13.24
CA VAL A 130 19.86 -2.69 13.61
C VAL A 130 18.91 -1.53 13.83
N TRP A 131 19.05 -0.83 14.96
CA TRP A 131 18.19 0.31 15.28
C TRP A 131 18.32 1.44 14.25
N ASP A 132 17.18 1.85 13.70
CA ASP A 132 17.04 3.06 12.92
C ASP A 132 16.74 4.24 13.87
N ALA A 133 17.79 4.92 14.30
CA ALA A 133 17.66 6.09 15.16
C ALA A 133 16.89 7.26 14.53
N THR A 134 16.69 7.25 13.19
CA THR A 134 15.94 8.30 12.51
C THR A 134 14.43 8.15 12.65
N SER A 135 13.96 7.00 13.17
CA SER A 135 12.57 6.73 13.54
C SER A 135 12.47 6.53 15.06
N TYR A 136 11.53 7.23 15.70
CA TYR A 136 11.42 7.21 17.16
C TYR A 136 10.94 5.85 17.66
N ALA A 137 11.53 5.38 18.76
CA ALA A 137 10.95 4.27 19.51
C ALA A 137 9.59 4.67 20.09
N PHE A 138 8.68 3.72 20.17
CA PHE A 138 7.31 3.97 20.61
C PHE A 138 6.80 2.85 21.49
N LEU A 139 5.76 3.13 22.28
CA LEU A 139 5.09 2.16 23.13
C LEU A 139 3.82 1.70 22.46
N LYS A 140 3.79 0.42 22.10
CA LYS A 140 2.61 -0.23 21.55
C LYS A 140 1.81 -0.86 22.68
N GLU A 141 0.54 -0.45 22.79
CA GLU A 141 -0.40 -1.00 23.76
C GLU A 141 -1.24 -2.06 23.08
N ASP A 142 -1.15 -3.32 23.51
CA ASP A 142 -2.01 -4.40 23.03
C ASP A 142 -2.80 -4.99 24.21
N GLU A 143 -3.73 -5.92 23.96
CA GLU A 143 -4.46 -6.60 25.05
C GLU A 143 -3.51 -7.32 26.03
N GLY A 144 -2.32 -7.70 25.58
CA GLY A 144 -1.27 -8.32 26.38
C GLY A 144 -0.44 -7.36 27.25
N GLY A 145 -0.65 -6.04 27.11
CA GLY A 145 0.09 -5.00 27.85
C GLY A 145 0.86 -4.05 26.95
N LEU A 146 1.77 -3.30 27.56
CA LEU A 146 2.57 -2.28 26.89
C LEU A 146 3.96 -2.82 26.54
N THR A 147 4.39 -2.63 25.30
CA THR A 147 5.68 -3.08 24.77
C THR A 147 6.44 -1.92 24.13
N LEU A 148 7.73 -1.81 24.43
CA LEU A 148 8.64 -0.88 23.76
C LEU A 148 9.02 -1.41 22.38
N CYS A 149 8.55 -0.75 21.32
CA CYS A 149 8.90 -1.06 19.95
C CYS A 149 10.03 -0.16 19.46
N ILE A 150 11.11 -0.79 18.99
CA ILE A 150 12.31 -0.13 18.49
C ILE A 150 12.35 -0.32 16.97
N PRO A 151 12.14 0.74 16.17
CA PRO A 151 12.18 0.62 14.71
C PRO A 151 13.55 0.18 14.22
N THR A 152 13.61 -0.91 13.46
CA THR A 152 14.88 -1.50 13.04
C THR A 152 14.90 -1.87 11.56
N ALA A 153 16.10 -1.81 10.99
CA ALA A 153 16.45 -2.42 9.72
C ALA A 153 16.82 -3.90 9.95
N PHE A 154 16.53 -4.79 9.00
CA PHE A 154 16.85 -6.22 9.10
C PHE A 154 17.68 -6.72 7.92
N CYS A 155 18.82 -7.33 8.21
CA CYS A 155 19.79 -7.82 7.23
C CYS A 155 20.25 -9.26 7.49
N ALA A 156 20.73 -9.91 6.43
CA ALA A 156 21.37 -11.21 6.48
C ALA A 156 22.72 -11.13 7.20
N TYR A 157 23.26 -12.30 7.58
CA TYR A 157 24.60 -12.40 8.17
C TYR A 157 25.70 -11.80 7.26
N THR A 158 25.52 -11.89 5.95
CA THR A 158 26.39 -11.39 4.89
C THR A 158 26.14 -9.92 4.51
N GLY A 159 25.12 -9.28 5.10
CA GLY A 159 24.84 -7.84 4.96
C GLY A 159 23.75 -7.45 3.95
N GLU A 160 23.18 -8.40 3.21
CA GLU A 160 22.07 -8.17 2.30
C GLU A 160 20.80 -7.78 3.05
N ALA A 161 20.02 -6.85 2.48
CA ALA A 161 18.78 -6.35 3.03
C ALA A 161 17.66 -7.40 2.91
N LEU A 162 17.19 -7.90 4.06
CA LEU A 162 16.08 -8.84 4.19
C LEU A 162 14.77 -8.13 4.61
N ASP A 163 14.71 -6.82 4.45
CA ASP A 163 13.62 -5.96 4.91
C ASP A 163 13.10 -5.04 3.81
N LYS A 164 12.19 -4.14 4.17
CA LYS A 164 11.72 -3.04 3.32
C LYS A 164 12.35 -1.69 3.67
N LYS A 165 12.88 -1.55 4.88
CA LYS A 165 13.41 -0.29 5.40
C LYS A 165 14.81 0.03 4.85
N THR A 166 15.72 -0.94 4.83
CA THR A 166 17.10 -0.70 4.36
C THR A 166 17.13 -0.15 2.93
N PRO A 167 16.41 -0.72 1.95
CA PRO A 167 16.41 -0.17 0.59
C PRO A 167 15.75 1.20 0.50
N LEU A 168 14.72 1.46 1.31
CA LEU A 168 14.08 2.78 1.39
C LEU A 168 15.09 3.85 1.83
N LEU A 169 15.81 3.61 2.93
CA LEU A 169 16.86 4.51 3.42
C LEU A 169 17.94 4.75 2.36
N ARG A 170 18.47 3.69 1.74
CA ARG A 170 19.45 3.80 0.65
C ARG A 170 18.92 4.64 -0.52
N SER A 171 17.67 4.42 -0.94
CA SER A 171 17.05 5.18 -2.03
C SER A 171 16.89 6.67 -1.69
N MET A 172 16.57 6.98 -0.43
CA MET A 172 16.42 8.36 0.05
C MET A 172 17.78 9.07 0.07
N GLU A 173 18.84 8.38 0.45
CA GLU A 173 20.21 8.89 0.36
C GLU A 173 20.62 9.15 -1.10
N ALA A 174 20.32 8.22 -2.01
CA ALA A 174 20.61 8.35 -3.43
C ALA A 174 19.94 9.60 -4.04
N VAL A 175 18.62 9.79 -3.84
CA VAL A 175 17.92 10.96 -4.36
C VAL A 175 18.37 12.25 -3.66
N SER A 176 18.64 12.21 -2.35
CA SER A 176 19.16 13.38 -1.62
C SER A 176 20.50 13.84 -2.20
N LYS A 177 21.41 12.92 -2.47
CA LYS A 177 22.74 13.23 -2.99
C LYS A 177 22.65 13.95 -4.34
N GLN A 178 21.85 13.41 -5.26
CA GLN A 178 21.75 13.97 -6.62
C GLN A 178 20.91 15.26 -6.64
N ALA A 179 19.85 15.34 -5.84
CA ALA A 179 19.08 16.58 -5.70
C ALA A 179 19.93 17.72 -5.13
N LEU A 180 20.82 17.45 -4.16
CA LEU A 180 21.73 18.46 -3.64
C LEU A 180 22.71 18.98 -4.70
N ARG A 181 23.24 18.13 -5.59
CA ARG A 181 24.10 18.59 -6.70
C ARG A 181 23.38 19.61 -7.58
N ILE A 182 22.13 19.33 -7.95
CA ILE A 182 21.28 20.27 -8.68
C ILE A 182 21.07 21.56 -7.88
N LEU A 183 20.69 21.48 -6.61
CA LEU A 183 20.47 22.66 -5.77
C LEU A 183 21.71 23.55 -5.63
N ARG A 184 22.91 22.94 -5.58
CA ARG A 184 24.18 23.68 -5.53
C ARG A 184 24.43 24.47 -6.81
N LEU A 185 24.07 23.92 -7.97
CA LEU A 185 24.15 24.61 -9.25
C LEU A 185 23.18 25.79 -9.35
N PHE A 186 22.00 25.67 -8.73
CA PHE A 186 21.03 26.77 -8.59
C PHE A 186 21.35 27.75 -7.44
N GLY A 187 22.53 27.61 -6.80
CA GLY A 187 23.05 28.58 -5.82
C GLY A 187 22.64 28.33 -4.36
N ASN A 188 21.85 27.30 -4.04
CA ASN A 188 21.59 26.93 -2.65
C ASN A 188 22.86 26.30 -2.06
N THR A 189 23.47 26.92 -1.05
CA THR A 189 24.67 26.42 -0.35
C THR A 189 24.40 25.94 1.07
N THR A 190 23.18 26.13 1.58
CA THR A 190 22.82 25.95 2.99
C THR A 190 22.07 24.64 3.25
N ALA A 191 21.24 24.17 2.31
CA ALA A 191 20.51 22.92 2.45
C ALA A 191 21.48 21.75 2.57
N LYS A 192 21.38 20.95 3.63
CA LYS A 192 22.27 19.81 3.91
C LYS A 192 21.72 18.50 3.38
N ARG A 193 20.39 18.38 3.26
CA ARG A 193 19.68 17.17 2.84
C ARG A 193 18.42 17.52 2.07
N VAL A 194 18.02 16.61 1.18
CA VAL A 194 16.69 16.62 0.55
C VAL A 194 16.00 15.32 0.96
N PHE A 195 14.79 15.43 1.49
CA PHE A 195 14.00 14.30 1.93
C PHE A 195 12.88 14.04 0.95
N ALA A 196 12.68 12.76 0.64
CA ALA A 196 11.39 12.32 0.14
C ALA A 196 10.35 12.46 1.25
N THR A 197 9.18 12.98 0.89
CA THR A 197 8.02 13.14 1.77
C THR A 197 6.86 12.36 1.19
N VAL A 198 6.07 11.73 2.06
CA VAL A 198 4.95 10.87 1.65
C VAL A 198 3.74 11.12 2.55
N GLY A 199 2.59 11.36 1.92
CA GLY A 199 1.27 11.23 2.56
C GLY A 199 0.54 10.01 2.00
N ALA A 200 0.30 8.99 2.82
CA ALA A 200 -0.36 7.76 2.40
C ALA A 200 -1.85 7.79 2.77
N GLU A 201 -2.72 7.88 1.76
CA GLU A 201 -4.17 7.76 1.94
C GLU A 201 -4.50 6.27 2.03
N GLN A 202 -5.09 5.82 3.13
CA GLN A 202 -5.35 4.40 3.39
C GLN A 202 -6.84 4.11 3.30
N GLU A 203 -7.23 3.39 2.26
CA GLU A 203 -8.59 2.86 2.14
C GLU A 203 -8.70 1.46 2.77
N TYR A 204 -9.90 1.13 3.26
CA TYR A 204 -10.23 -0.14 3.89
C TYR A 204 -11.75 -0.38 3.95
N PHE A 205 -12.17 -1.63 4.17
CA PHE A 205 -13.56 -1.97 4.48
C PHE A 205 -13.73 -2.31 5.96
N LEU A 206 -14.88 -1.97 6.55
CA LEU A 206 -15.31 -2.43 7.87
C LEU A 206 -16.58 -3.26 7.75
N ILE A 207 -16.55 -4.50 8.21
CA ILE A 207 -17.76 -5.33 8.28
C ILE A 207 -17.99 -5.84 9.69
N ASP A 208 -19.21 -6.30 9.96
CA ASP A 208 -19.53 -6.95 11.22
C ASP A 208 -18.66 -8.21 11.44
N LYS A 209 -18.04 -8.32 12.63
CA LYS A 209 -17.10 -9.41 12.93
C LYS A 209 -17.78 -10.78 12.94
N ASP A 210 -19.02 -10.88 13.40
CA ASP A 210 -19.73 -12.16 13.46
C ASP A 210 -20.12 -12.64 12.06
N LEU A 211 -20.39 -11.72 11.13
CA LEU A 211 -20.58 -12.04 9.72
C LEU A 211 -19.26 -12.44 9.04
N TYR A 212 -18.17 -11.74 9.35
CA TYR A 212 -16.82 -12.08 8.87
C TYR A 212 -16.42 -13.50 9.26
N LEU A 213 -16.59 -13.90 10.52
CA LEU A 213 -16.20 -15.24 11.00
C LEU A 213 -17.01 -16.37 10.37
N LYS A 214 -18.20 -16.09 9.83
CA LYS A 214 -19.02 -17.06 9.07
C LYS A 214 -18.54 -17.27 7.63
N ARG A 215 -17.60 -16.46 7.15
CA ARG A 215 -17.06 -16.49 5.77
C ARG A 215 -15.61 -16.99 5.76
N LYS A 216 -15.44 -18.31 5.56
CA LYS A 216 -14.11 -18.94 5.47
C LYS A 216 -13.20 -18.29 4.44
N ASP A 217 -13.77 -17.88 3.31
CA ASP A 217 -13.05 -17.14 2.28
C ASP A 217 -12.51 -15.81 2.80
N LEU A 218 -13.33 -14.97 3.42
CA LEU A 218 -12.83 -13.73 4.03
C LEU A 218 -11.75 -13.98 5.09
N VAL A 219 -11.90 -15.04 5.91
CA VAL A 219 -10.94 -15.36 6.97
C VAL A 219 -9.60 -15.84 6.41
N PHE A 220 -9.61 -16.71 5.40
CA PHE A 220 -8.38 -17.32 4.87
C PHE A 220 -7.72 -16.55 3.74
N THR A 221 -8.48 -15.77 2.98
CA THR A 221 -8.00 -15.10 1.76
C THR A 221 -8.11 -13.57 1.82
N GLY A 222 -8.84 -13.03 2.80
CA GLY A 222 -9.09 -11.58 2.90
C GLY A 222 -10.11 -11.06 1.89
N ARG A 223 -10.68 -11.93 1.06
CA ARG A 223 -11.68 -11.58 0.04
C ARG A 223 -12.75 -12.65 -0.13
N THR A 224 -13.83 -12.26 -0.77
CA THR A 224 -14.92 -13.16 -1.11
C THR A 224 -14.63 -13.95 -2.39
N LEU A 225 -14.70 -15.28 -2.30
CA LEU A 225 -14.56 -16.18 -3.45
C LEU A 225 -15.90 -16.48 -4.13
N PHE A 226 -16.99 -16.40 -3.36
CA PHE A 226 -18.38 -16.46 -3.82
C PHE A 226 -19.15 -15.24 -3.33
N GLY A 227 -20.23 -14.88 -3.99
CA GLY A 227 -21.12 -13.80 -3.56
C GLY A 227 -21.83 -13.17 -4.75
N ALA A 228 -23.13 -13.39 -4.83
CA ALA A 228 -24.00 -12.75 -5.79
C ALA A 228 -24.09 -11.23 -5.54
N LYS A 229 -24.23 -10.46 -6.62
CA LYS A 229 -24.39 -9.00 -6.52
C LYS A 229 -25.74 -8.67 -5.87
N PRO A 230 -25.79 -7.84 -4.82
CA PRO A 230 -27.05 -7.43 -4.20
C PRO A 230 -27.84 -6.48 -5.12
N PRO A 231 -29.17 -6.31 -4.89
CA PRO A 231 -30.00 -5.39 -5.67
C PRO A 231 -29.55 -3.92 -5.58
N LYS A 232 -29.06 -3.49 -4.40
CA LYS A 232 -28.38 -2.21 -4.20
C LYS A 232 -26.88 -2.47 -4.05
N GLY A 233 -26.05 -1.86 -4.88
CA GLY A 233 -24.60 -1.82 -4.73
C GLY A 233 -24.15 -0.40 -4.38
N GLN A 234 -23.47 0.24 -5.32
CA GLN A 234 -22.91 1.59 -5.19
C GLN A 234 -23.48 2.58 -6.22
N GLU A 235 -24.52 2.19 -6.96
CA GLU A 235 -25.04 2.91 -8.12
C GLU A 235 -25.60 4.32 -7.79
N LEU A 236 -25.87 4.59 -6.52
CA LEU A 236 -26.37 5.90 -6.06
C LEU A 236 -25.26 6.88 -5.67
N GLU A 237 -24.01 6.42 -5.53
CA GLU A 237 -22.86 7.20 -5.04
C GLU A 237 -23.15 7.93 -3.70
N ASP A 238 -24.16 7.46 -2.95
CA ASP A 238 -24.72 8.09 -1.74
C ASP A 238 -23.85 7.88 -0.49
N HIS A 239 -22.92 6.92 -0.57
CA HIS A 239 -21.98 6.62 0.50
C HIS A 239 -20.80 7.60 0.54
N TYR A 240 -20.32 8.07 -0.62
CA TYR A 240 -19.15 8.95 -0.71
C TYR A 240 -19.41 10.29 -0.01
N PHE A 241 -18.59 10.62 0.99
CA PHE A 241 -18.83 11.75 1.92
C PHE A 241 -20.21 11.77 2.59
N GLY A 242 -20.96 10.66 2.56
CA GLY A 242 -22.17 10.48 3.33
C GLY A 242 -21.91 10.50 4.84
N SER A 243 -22.96 10.66 5.63
CA SER A 243 -22.85 10.64 7.10
C SER A 243 -22.29 9.29 7.59
N LEU A 244 -21.30 9.35 8.48
CA LEU A 244 -20.79 8.17 9.17
C LEU A 244 -21.86 7.60 10.10
N LYS A 245 -22.10 6.28 10.00
CA LYS A 245 -22.95 5.57 10.97
C LYS A 245 -22.31 5.60 12.35
N ASP A 246 -23.12 5.67 13.42
CA ASP A 246 -22.63 5.82 14.80
C ASP A 246 -21.60 4.75 15.21
N ARG A 247 -21.81 3.48 14.80
CA ARG A 247 -20.87 2.39 15.08
C ARG A 247 -19.49 2.64 14.45
N VAL A 248 -19.46 3.07 13.19
CA VAL A 248 -18.24 3.42 12.47
C VAL A 248 -17.60 4.68 13.05
N ALA A 249 -18.40 5.69 13.40
CA ALA A 249 -17.90 6.92 14.02
C ALA A 249 -17.23 6.65 15.38
N ASN A 250 -17.78 5.74 16.19
CA ASN A 250 -17.17 5.30 17.45
C ASN A 250 -15.85 4.56 17.24
N PHE A 251 -15.80 3.63 16.27
CA PHE A 251 -14.54 2.98 15.87
C PHE A 251 -13.49 4.01 15.46
N MET A 252 -13.84 4.92 14.54
CA MET A 252 -12.94 5.94 14.02
C MET A 252 -12.48 6.94 15.09
N LYS A 253 -13.29 7.19 16.12
CA LYS A 253 -12.91 8.03 17.26
C LYS A 253 -11.79 7.39 18.09
N ASP A 254 -11.94 6.10 18.41
CA ASP A 254 -10.92 5.36 19.17
C ASP A 254 -9.66 5.13 18.32
N LEU A 255 -9.82 4.92 17.01
CA LEU A 255 -8.72 4.83 16.05
C LEU A 255 -7.86 6.10 16.07
N ASP A 256 -8.48 7.28 15.90
CA ASP A 256 -7.76 8.55 15.92
C ASP A 256 -6.99 8.73 17.23
N TYR A 257 -7.63 8.41 18.36
CA TYR A 257 -7.02 8.51 19.67
C TYR A 257 -5.76 7.63 19.79
N GLU A 258 -5.86 6.36 19.40
CA GLU A 258 -4.73 5.42 19.42
C GLU A 258 -3.58 5.89 18.51
N LEU A 259 -3.89 6.44 17.33
CA LEU A 259 -2.87 6.92 16.40
C LEU A 259 -2.22 8.21 16.88
N TRP A 260 -2.98 9.14 17.49
CA TRP A 260 -2.42 10.34 18.09
C TRP A 260 -1.50 10.03 19.26
N LYS A 261 -1.82 9.05 20.12
CA LYS A 261 -0.89 8.58 21.18
C LYS A 261 0.48 8.22 20.62
N MET A 262 0.50 7.65 19.42
CA MET A 262 1.69 7.17 18.71
C MET A 262 2.36 8.26 17.88
N GLY A 263 1.91 9.52 17.97
CA GLY A 263 2.49 10.66 17.24
C GLY A 263 2.12 10.69 15.76
N ILE A 264 1.13 9.90 15.33
CA ILE A 264 0.72 9.81 13.92
C ILE A 264 -0.29 10.94 13.63
N PRO A 265 0.02 11.88 12.72
CA PRO A 265 -0.79 13.08 12.51
C PRO A 265 -1.97 12.82 11.56
N VAL A 266 -2.90 11.94 11.96
CA VAL A 266 -4.15 11.68 11.21
C VAL A 266 -4.92 12.99 11.04
N LYS A 267 -5.31 13.29 9.80
CA LYS A 267 -5.93 14.56 9.43
C LYS A 267 -7.36 14.42 8.91
N THR A 268 -7.60 13.45 8.04
CA THR A 268 -8.90 13.23 7.40
C THR A 268 -9.36 11.80 7.56
N LYS A 269 -10.69 11.65 7.60
CA LYS A 269 -11.39 10.37 7.55
C LYS A 269 -12.77 10.57 6.95
N HIS A 270 -13.23 9.65 6.13
CA HIS A 270 -14.56 9.70 5.53
C HIS A 270 -15.01 8.34 4.99
N ASN A 271 -16.27 8.27 4.58
CA ASN A 271 -16.78 7.20 3.74
C ASN A 271 -16.23 7.31 2.32
N GLU A 272 -15.89 6.17 1.74
CA GLU A 272 -15.53 6.01 0.34
C GLU A 272 -16.74 5.67 -0.53
N VAL A 273 -16.53 5.40 -1.82
CA VAL A 273 -17.62 5.17 -2.78
C VAL A 273 -18.39 3.88 -2.53
N ALA A 274 -17.70 2.76 -2.24
CA ALA A 274 -18.41 1.50 -1.96
C ALA A 274 -19.03 1.51 -0.55
N PRO A 275 -20.18 0.83 -0.36
CA PRO A 275 -20.74 0.62 0.97
C PRO A 275 -19.73 -0.04 1.90
N ALA A 276 -19.67 0.41 3.15
CA ALA A 276 -18.74 -0.09 4.17
C ALA A 276 -17.24 0.14 3.87
N GLN A 277 -16.92 0.92 2.82
CA GLN A 277 -15.56 1.38 2.52
C GLN A 277 -15.29 2.74 3.15
N HIS A 278 -14.09 2.92 3.68
CA HIS A 278 -13.66 4.13 4.36
C HIS A 278 -12.22 4.48 3.99
N GLU A 279 -11.86 5.74 4.22
CA GLU A 279 -10.49 6.25 4.07
C GLU A 279 -10.01 6.92 5.37
N ILE A 280 -8.72 6.81 5.65
CA ILE A 280 -7.98 7.61 6.62
C ILE A 280 -6.70 8.16 5.97
N ALA A 281 -6.39 9.44 6.16
CA ALA A 281 -5.15 10.03 5.66
C ALA A 281 -4.44 10.86 6.75
N PRO A 282 -3.14 10.61 7.00
CA PRO A 282 -2.30 11.46 7.82
C PRO A 282 -1.74 12.64 7.00
N ILE A 283 -1.25 13.65 7.71
CA ILE A 283 -0.38 14.67 7.11
C ILE A 283 0.88 13.96 6.57
N PHE A 284 1.41 14.43 5.44
CA PHE A 284 2.65 13.89 4.89
C PHE A 284 3.81 14.05 5.87
N GLU A 285 4.72 13.09 5.86
CA GLU A 285 5.93 13.08 6.69
C GLU A 285 7.14 12.69 5.85
N ASN A 286 8.33 12.70 6.46
CA ASN A 286 9.51 12.08 5.86
C ASN A 286 9.18 10.64 5.45
N ALA A 287 9.57 10.21 4.25
CA ALA A 287 9.18 8.92 3.68
C ALA A 287 9.50 7.71 4.58
N ASN A 288 10.59 7.75 5.36
CA ASN A 288 10.92 6.71 6.33
C ASN A 288 9.86 6.63 7.44
N ILE A 289 9.57 7.77 8.07
CA ILE A 289 8.56 7.90 9.13
C ILE A 289 7.16 7.56 8.61
N ALA A 290 6.77 8.11 7.45
CA ALA A 290 5.49 7.84 6.82
C ALA A 290 5.29 6.34 6.53
N THR A 291 6.36 5.64 6.15
CA THR A 291 6.33 4.18 5.92
C THR A 291 6.11 3.42 7.21
N ASP A 292 6.79 3.80 8.30
CA ASP A 292 6.58 3.19 9.60
C ASP A 292 5.17 3.47 10.13
N HIS A 293 4.74 4.73 10.09
CA HIS A 293 3.42 5.17 10.53
C HIS A 293 2.31 4.49 9.73
N ASN A 294 2.46 4.28 8.41
CA ASN A 294 1.46 3.54 7.62
C ASN A 294 1.31 2.08 8.10
N GLN A 295 2.39 1.41 8.49
CA GLN A 295 2.29 0.06 9.07
C GLN A 295 1.57 0.08 10.42
N VAL A 296 1.88 1.05 11.27
CA VAL A 296 1.21 1.22 12.56
C VAL A 296 -0.28 1.55 12.36
N ILE A 297 -0.63 2.34 11.34
CA ILE A 297 -2.03 2.60 10.93
C ILE A 297 -2.71 1.28 10.55
N MET A 298 -2.13 0.48 9.66
CA MET A 298 -2.72 -0.79 9.21
C MET A 298 -2.95 -1.79 10.34
N ASP A 299 -1.99 -1.89 11.28
CA ASP A 299 -2.11 -2.73 12.47
C ASP A 299 -3.19 -2.21 13.44
N THR A 300 -3.16 -0.89 13.72
CA THR A 300 -4.12 -0.25 14.62
C THR A 300 -5.55 -0.31 14.08
N LEU A 301 -5.75 -0.17 12.77
CA LEU A 301 -7.05 -0.36 12.10
C LEU A 301 -7.65 -1.73 12.47
N LYS A 302 -6.88 -2.81 12.32
CA LYS A 302 -7.34 -4.18 12.65
C LYS A 302 -7.58 -4.36 14.14
N ARG A 303 -6.68 -3.86 15.00
CA ARG A 303 -6.77 -3.99 16.46
C ARG A 303 -7.97 -3.22 17.04
N VAL A 304 -8.19 -1.99 16.59
CA VAL A 304 -9.33 -1.16 17.03
C VAL A 304 -10.64 -1.73 16.47
N ALA A 305 -10.67 -2.20 15.21
CA ALA A 305 -11.89 -2.77 14.63
C ALA A 305 -12.35 -3.98 15.45
N ASN A 306 -11.41 -4.87 15.82
CA ASN A 306 -11.69 -6.02 16.66
C ASN A 306 -12.32 -5.65 18.02
N ARG A 307 -11.86 -4.55 18.65
CA ARG A 307 -12.42 -4.04 19.92
C ARG A 307 -13.85 -3.50 19.77
N HIS A 308 -14.24 -3.10 18.56
CA HIS A 308 -15.58 -2.62 18.21
C HIS A 308 -16.50 -3.70 17.60
N ASN A 309 -16.13 -4.98 17.74
CA ASN A 309 -16.80 -6.12 17.08
C ASN A 309 -16.92 -5.94 15.55
N LEU A 310 -15.93 -5.30 14.94
CA LEU A 310 -15.80 -5.11 13.49
C LEU A 310 -14.58 -5.88 12.99
N ALA A 311 -14.60 -6.26 11.71
CA ALA A 311 -13.45 -6.77 10.99
C ALA A 311 -13.00 -5.73 9.94
N CYS A 312 -11.74 -5.31 10.03
CA CYS A 312 -11.11 -4.43 9.04
C CYS A 312 -10.47 -5.26 7.93
N LEU A 313 -10.91 -5.03 6.69
CA LEU A 313 -10.37 -5.68 5.50
C LEU A 313 -9.49 -4.69 4.74
N LEU A 314 -8.21 -5.05 4.56
CA LEU A 314 -7.22 -4.26 3.81
C LEU A 314 -6.92 -4.84 2.42
N HIS A 315 -7.64 -5.89 2.01
CA HIS A 315 -7.47 -6.48 0.69
C HIS A 315 -7.98 -5.48 -0.37
N GLU A 316 -7.35 -5.45 -1.55
CA GLU A 316 -7.61 -4.43 -2.58
C GLU A 316 -8.98 -4.58 -3.24
N LYS A 317 -9.52 -5.80 -3.25
CA LYS A 317 -10.85 -6.11 -3.76
C LYS A 317 -11.58 -7.14 -2.89
N PRO A 318 -12.02 -6.80 -1.66
CA PRO A 318 -12.64 -7.76 -0.76
C PRO A 318 -13.97 -8.29 -1.33
N PHE A 319 -14.71 -7.42 -2.03
CA PHE A 319 -16.01 -7.73 -2.64
C PHE A 319 -15.97 -7.46 -4.14
N ALA A 320 -16.46 -8.42 -4.94
CA ALA A 320 -16.58 -8.24 -6.39
C ALA A 320 -17.75 -7.29 -6.75
N GLY A 321 -17.60 -6.52 -7.83
CA GLY A 321 -18.69 -5.67 -8.37
C GLY A 321 -18.90 -4.31 -7.67
N VAL A 322 -18.07 -3.96 -6.70
CA VAL A 322 -18.01 -2.63 -6.04
C VAL A 322 -16.58 -2.07 -6.11
N ASN A 323 -16.35 -0.80 -5.75
CA ASN A 323 -15.02 -0.18 -5.70
C ASN A 323 -14.06 -1.01 -4.84
N GLY A 324 -12.78 -1.00 -5.22
CA GLY A 324 -11.71 -1.65 -4.46
C GLY A 324 -10.99 -0.63 -3.58
N SER A 325 -10.18 -1.12 -2.64
CA SER A 325 -9.40 -0.28 -1.72
C SER A 325 -7.99 -0.01 -2.26
N GLY A 326 -7.67 1.26 -2.48
CA GLY A 326 -6.35 1.76 -2.84
C GLY A 326 -5.50 2.22 -1.65
N LYS A 327 -4.25 2.58 -1.96
CA LYS A 327 -3.43 3.41 -1.07
C LYS A 327 -2.77 4.52 -1.87
N HIS A 328 -3.28 5.75 -1.86
CA HIS A 328 -2.63 6.79 -2.66
C HIS A 328 -1.33 7.25 -2.00
N ASN A 329 -0.22 7.18 -2.75
CA ASN A 329 1.10 7.57 -2.29
C ASN A 329 1.43 8.97 -2.81
N ASN A 330 1.15 9.99 -2.00
CA ASN A 330 1.45 11.39 -2.30
C ASN A 330 2.93 11.68 -2.04
N TRP A 331 3.76 11.60 -3.07
CA TRP A 331 5.21 11.74 -3.00
C TRP A 331 5.69 13.15 -3.41
N SER A 332 6.62 13.71 -2.65
CA SER A 332 7.31 14.97 -2.98
C SER A 332 8.76 14.99 -2.46
N LEU A 333 9.58 15.93 -2.94
CA LEU A 333 10.94 16.19 -2.46
C LEU A 333 11.02 17.55 -1.76
N SER A 334 11.54 17.58 -0.53
CA SER A 334 11.70 18.81 0.24
C SER A 334 13.10 18.94 0.83
N THR A 335 13.66 20.14 0.84
CA THR A 335 14.93 20.41 1.53
C THR A 335 14.73 20.36 3.05
N ASN A 336 15.81 20.12 3.80
CA ASN A 336 15.79 20.23 5.27
C ASN A 336 15.51 21.66 5.80
N GLU A 337 15.39 22.65 4.90
CA GLU A 337 15.04 24.04 5.20
C GLU A 337 13.55 24.32 4.98
N GLY A 338 12.79 23.31 4.51
CA GLY A 338 11.34 23.40 4.27
C GLY A 338 10.94 23.82 2.85
N GLN A 339 11.88 23.91 1.90
CA GLN A 339 11.56 24.20 0.50
C GLN A 339 11.06 22.94 -0.20
N ASN A 340 9.81 22.94 -0.66
CA ASN A 340 9.28 21.92 -1.55
C ASN A 340 9.79 22.15 -2.99
N LEU A 341 10.46 21.15 -3.57
CA LEU A 341 11.09 21.22 -4.89
C LEU A 341 10.11 21.05 -6.05
N PHE A 342 8.89 20.61 -5.74
CA PHE A 342 7.78 20.49 -6.69
C PHE A 342 6.76 21.62 -6.55
N GLU A 343 7.03 22.64 -5.76
CA GLU A 343 6.18 23.83 -5.70
C GLU A 343 6.46 24.72 -6.93
N PRO A 344 5.48 24.90 -7.85
CA PRO A 344 5.69 25.60 -9.11
C PRO A 344 5.84 27.12 -8.92
N GLY A 345 5.25 27.67 -7.85
CA GLY A 345 5.22 29.10 -7.58
C GLY A 345 4.21 29.87 -8.43
N LYS A 346 4.30 31.21 -8.43
CA LYS A 346 3.34 32.08 -9.16
C LYS A 346 3.58 32.12 -10.68
N THR A 347 4.83 31.95 -11.11
CA THR A 347 5.25 31.95 -12.51
C THR A 347 6.02 30.66 -12.84
N PRO A 348 5.32 29.53 -13.03
CA PRO A 348 5.98 28.22 -13.16
C PRO A 348 6.93 28.12 -14.36
N HIS A 349 6.68 28.87 -15.43
CA HIS A 349 7.52 28.93 -16.62
C HIS A 349 8.86 29.67 -16.39
N GLU A 350 8.96 30.51 -15.35
CA GLU A 350 10.21 31.19 -14.96
C GLU A 350 10.99 30.39 -13.90
N ASN A 351 10.35 29.39 -13.27
CA ASN A 351 10.94 28.60 -12.20
C ASN A 351 11.79 27.44 -12.76
N ALA A 352 12.99 27.77 -13.25
CA ALA A 352 13.92 26.83 -13.85
C ALA A 352 14.24 25.62 -12.95
N GLN A 353 14.39 25.83 -11.64
CA GLN A 353 14.64 24.74 -10.69
C GLN A 353 13.46 23.75 -10.69
N PHE A 354 12.23 24.25 -10.54
CA PHE A 354 11.03 23.42 -10.60
C PHE A 354 10.93 22.66 -11.94
N LEU A 355 11.19 23.32 -13.07
CA LEU A 355 11.12 22.70 -14.40
C LEU A 355 12.15 21.57 -14.58
N ILE A 356 13.34 21.70 -13.98
CA ILE A 356 14.34 20.62 -13.96
C ILE A 356 13.84 19.43 -13.14
N PHE A 357 13.34 19.67 -11.93
CA PHE A 357 12.81 18.59 -11.08
C PHE A 357 11.57 17.93 -11.71
N LEU A 358 10.65 18.69 -12.31
CA LEU A 358 9.50 18.19 -13.05
C LEU A 358 9.93 17.34 -14.24
N SER A 359 10.87 17.84 -15.06
CA SER A 359 11.44 17.09 -16.19
C SER A 359 12.09 15.79 -15.73
N ALA A 360 12.83 15.83 -14.61
CA ALA A 360 13.47 14.64 -14.06
C ALA A 360 12.45 13.55 -13.70
N VAL A 361 11.32 13.93 -13.09
CA VAL A 361 10.22 12.99 -12.79
C VAL A 361 9.57 12.47 -14.06
N ILE A 362 9.31 13.32 -15.06
CA ILE A 362 8.72 12.89 -16.34
C ILE A 362 9.58 11.84 -17.01
N LYS A 363 10.89 12.11 -17.14
CA LYS A 363 11.84 11.14 -17.70
C LYS A 363 11.91 9.86 -16.86
N ALA A 364 12.00 9.98 -15.54
CA ALA A 364 12.09 8.81 -14.65
C ALA A 364 10.87 7.90 -14.76
N VAL A 365 9.65 8.46 -14.76
CA VAL A 365 8.41 7.70 -14.87
C VAL A 365 8.26 7.07 -16.26
N ASP A 366 8.61 7.79 -17.33
CA ASP A 366 8.57 7.23 -18.69
C ASP A 366 9.58 6.09 -18.88
N GLU A 367 10.79 6.27 -18.39
CA GLU A 367 11.88 5.31 -18.55
C GLU A 367 11.74 4.06 -17.71
N TYR A 368 11.14 4.18 -16.52
CA TYR A 368 11.01 3.09 -15.54
C TYR A 368 9.54 2.75 -15.26
N ALA A 369 8.64 3.03 -16.21
CA ALA A 369 7.19 2.77 -16.10
C ALA A 369 6.89 1.33 -15.66
N GLU A 370 7.52 0.34 -16.28
CA GLU A 370 7.30 -1.08 -15.97
C GLU A 370 7.71 -1.43 -14.54
N LEU A 371 8.84 -0.87 -14.08
CA LEU A 371 9.34 -1.04 -12.72
C LEU A 371 8.43 -0.34 -11.69
N LEU A 372 7.90 0.85 -12.02
CA LEU A 372 6.93 1.54 -11.18
C LEU A 372 5.62 0.73 -11.06
N ARG A 373 5.12 0.16 -12.16
CA ARG A 373 3.98 -0.78 -12.15
C ARG A 373 4.26 -2.02 -11.30
N ALA A 374 5.47 -2.57 -11.39
CA ALA A 374 5.92 -3.71 -10.59
C ALA A 374 6.03 -3.41 -9.09
N SER A 375 6.34 -2.17 -8.72
CA SER A 375 6.41 -1.73 -7.32
C SER A 375 5.06 -1.79 -6.59
N ALA A 376 3.97 -1.69 -7.36
CA ALA A 376 2.59 -1.74 -6.89
C ALA A 376 1.89 -3.07 -7.24
N ALA A 377 2.64 -4.12 -7.59
CA ALA A 377 2.08 -5.43 -7.94
C ALA A 377 1.91 -6.33 -6.70
N ASN A 378 0.70 -6.86 -6.51
CA ASN A 378 0.38 -7.98 -5.62
C ASN A 378 -0.87 -8.70 -6.15
N THR A 379 -1.12 -9.92 -5.66
CA THR A 379 -2.24 -10.75 -6.09
C THR A 379 -3.60 -10.04 -5.98
N GLY A 380 -3.84 -9.31 -4.89
CA GLY A 380 -5.11 -8.62 -4.68
C GLY A 380 -5.34 -7.45 -5.65
N ASN A 381 -4.29 -6.70 -5.99
CA ASN A 381 -4.34 -5.54 -6.86
C ASN A 381 -4.63 -5.91 -8.33
N ASP A 382 -4.35 -7.17 -8.75
CA ASP A 382 -4.78 -7.71 -10.04
C ASP A 382 -6.31 -7.73 -10.19
N HIS A 383 -7.05 -7.72 -9.07
CA HIS A 383 -8.52 -7.62 -9.05
C HIS A 383 -9.05 -6.19 -8.92
N ARG A 384 -8.17 -5.21 -8.68
CA ARG A 384 -8.54 -3.81 -8.45
C ARG A 384 -8.30 -2.95 -9.68
N LEU A 385 -7.09 -2.98 -10.27
CA LEU A 385 -6.68 -2.04 -11.31
C LEU A 385 -7.50 -2.16 -12.60
N GLY A 386 -7.82 -1.01 -13.21
CA GLY A 386 -8.53 -0.91 -14.50
C GLY A 386 -10.05 -0.98 -14.43
N ALA A 387 -10.64 -0.83 -13.25
CA ALA A 387 -12.09 -0.79 -13.06
C ALA A 387 -12.46 0.06 -11.83
N ASN A 388 -13.71 0.54 -11.76
CA ASN A 388 -14.32 1.14 -10.56
C ASN A 388 -13.40 2.16 -9.85
N GLU A 389 -13.00 3.23 -10.55
CA GLU A 389 -12.11 4.31 -10.07
C GLU A 389 -10.65 3.93 -9.79
N ALA A 390 -10.26 2.67 -9.92
CA ALA A 390 -8.84 2.29 -9.88
C ALA A 390 -8.18 2.50 -11.25
N PRO A 391 -6.99 3.13 -11.32
CA PRO A 391 -6.34 3.44 -12.59
C PRO A 391 -6.06 2.18 -13.43
N PRO A 392 -6.04 2.29 -14.77
CA PRO A 392 -5.66 1.18 -15.66
C PRO A 392 -4.23 0.76 -15.39
N ALA A 393 -3.86 -0.48 -15.74
CA ALA A 393 -2.51 -1.01 -15.57
C ALA A 393 -1.47 -0.47 -16.58
N ILE A 394 -1.68 0.76 -17.05
CA ILE A 394 -0.85 1.53 -17.98
C ILE A 394 -0.32 2.72 -17.20
N ILE A 395 1.00 2.82 -17.00
CA ILE A 395 1.57 4.00 -16.34
C ILE A 395 1.46 5.20 -17.29
N SER A 396 0.89 6.29 -16.79
CA SER A 396 0.84 7.59 -17.44
C SER A 396 0.81 8.70 -16.41
N MET A 397 1.21 9.89 -16.83
CA MET A 397 1.31 11.07 -15.98
C MET A 397 0.25 12.10 -16.33
N PHE A 398 -0.49 12.54 -15.31
CA PHE A 398 -1.35 13.72 -15.42
C PHE A 398 -0.61 14.95 -14.89
N LEU A 399 -0.51 16.01 -15.69
CA LEU A 399 0.10 17.29 -15.26
C LEU A 399 -0.93 18.43 -15.18
N GLY A 400 -2.09 18.26 -15.81
CA GLY A 400 -3.05 19.33 -16.03
C GLY A 400 -2.67 20.23 -17.21
N GLU A 401 -3.67 20.92 -17.76
CA GLU A 401 -3.54 21.70 -19.01
C GLU A 401 -2.45 22.77 -18.92
N GLN A 402 -2.40 23.53 -17.83
CA GLN A 402 -1.45 24.64 -17.69
C GLN A 402 0.01 24.18 -17.76
N LEU A 403 0.39 23.15 -17.00
CA LEU A 403 1.77 22.67 -17.01
C LEU A 403 2.11 21.98 -18.32
N THR A 404 1.17 21.24 -18.92
CA THR A 404 1.36 20.65 -20.25
C THR A 404 1.59 21.73 -21.31
N GLU A 405 0.80 22.80 -21.34
CA GLU A 405 0.99 23.94 -22.26
C GLU A 405 2.37 24.61 -22.06
N ILE A 406 2.84 24.78 -20.82
CA ILE A 406 4.17 25.33 -20.54
C ILE A 406 5.27 24.45 -21.15
N LEU A 407 5.20 23.13 -20.93
CA LEU A 407 6.19 22.19 -21.47
C LEU A 407 6.16 22.15 -23.01
N GLU A 408 4.97 22.17 -23.63
CA GLU A 408 4.83 22.23 -25.09
C GLU A 408 5.40 23.52 -25.69
N ASN A 409 5.22 24.66 -25.01
CA ASN A 409 5.77 25.93 -25.47
C ASN A 409 7.30 25.95 -25.39
N ILE A 410 7.88 25.37 -24.34
CA ILE A 410 9.34 25.20 -24.21
C ILE A 410 9.88 24.30 -25.35
N GLU A 411 9.16 23.23 -25.71
CA GLU A 411 9.52 22.38 -26.85
C GLU A 411 9.52 23.17 -28.18
N LYS A 412 8.45 23.92 -28.43
CA LYS A 412 8.24 24.69 -29.67
C LYS A 412 9.14 25.93 -29.77
N GLY A 413 9.68 26.41 -28.63
CA GLY A 413 10.47 27.66 -28.57
C GLY A 413 9.60 28.92 -28.64
N ASN A 414 8.31 28.81 -28.30
CA ASN A 414 7.38 29.93 -28.30
C ASN A 414 7.35 30.59 -26.91
N GLY A 415 7.20 31.92 -26.86
CA GLY A 415 6.94 32.63 -25.60
C GLY A 415 5.62 32.18 -24.96
N THR A 416 5.59 32.05 -23.64
CA THR A 416 4.39 31.68 -22.90
C THR A 416 3.50 32.91 -22.69
N GLU A 417 2.24 32.86 -23.13
CA GLU A 417 1.27 33.91 -22.84
C GLU A 417 0.83 33.85 -21.36
N LYS A 418 0.74 35.01 -20.69
CA LYS A 418 0.17 35.12 -19.35
C LYS A 418 -1.33 34.87 -19.42
N ARG A 419 -1.82 33.74 -18.90
CA ARG A 419 -3.25 33.60 -18.54
C ARG A 419 -3.52 34.33 -17.23
N GLU A 420 -4.47 35.27 -17.24
CA GLU A 420 -5.02 35.86 -16.01
C GLU A 420 -5.80 34.79 -15.22
N ARG A 421 -5.78 34.86 -13.88
CA ARG A 421 -6.56 33.95 -13.03
C ARG A 421 -8.05 34.18 -13.27
N GLU A 422 -8.73 33.20 -13.84
CA GLU A 422 -10.19 33.20 -13.95
C GLU A 422 -10.81 33.01 -12.55
N TYR A 423 -11.91 33.72 -12.29
CA TYR A 423 -12.71 33.53 -11.07
C TYR A 423 -14.03 32.86 -11.43
N LEU A 424 -14.40 31.81 -10.70
CA LEU A 424 -15.68 31.15 -10.80
C LEU A 424 -16.77 32.10 -10.29
N ARG A 425 -17.66 32.52 -11.18
CA ARG A 425 -18.91 33.20 -10.80
C ARG A 425 -19.96 32.14 -10.48
N ILE A 426 -20.01 31.73 -9.21
CA ILE A 426 -21.13 30.95 -8.71
C ILE A 426 -22.33 31.91 -8.73
N GLY A 427 -23.42 31.55 -9.42
CA GLY A 427 -24.59 32.40 -9.69
C GLY A 427 -25.41 32.83 -8.46
N VAL A 428 -24.78 32.95 -7.29
CA VAL A 428 -25.34 33.33 -6.00
C VAL A 428 -24.46 34.43 -5.40
N ASN A 429 -25.00 35.64 -5.31
CA ASN A 429 -24.27 36.85 -4.88
C ASN A 429 -23.76 36.82 -3.42
N THR A 430 -24.23 35.88 -2.60
CA THR A 430 -23.79 35.73 -1.20
C THR A 430 -22.51 34.92 -1.06
N LEU A 431 -22.05 34.24 -2.11
CA LEU A 431 -20.82 33.47 -2.09
C LEU A 431 -19.65 34.31 -2.64
N PRO A 432 -18.47 34.27 -1.99
CA PRO A 432 -17.31 34.97 -2.51
C PRO A 432 -16.90 34.38 -3.86
N PRO A 433 -16.41 35.20 -4.81
CA PRO A 433 -15.84 34.69 -6.05
C PRO A 433 -14.66 33.78 -5.73
N LEU A 434 -14.74 32.52 -6.16
CA LEU A 434 -13.69 31.54 -5.95
C LEU A 434 -12.67 31.65 -7.10
N PRO A 435 -11.35 31.72 -6.83
CA PRO A 435 -10.37 31.58 -7.89
C PRO A 435 -10.52 30.19 -8.51
N LYS A 436 -10.58 30.11 -9.85
CA LYS A 436 -10.53 28.83 -10.54
C LYS A 436 -9.12 28.28 -10.39
N ASP A 437 -9.00 27.06 -9.86
CA ASP A 437 -7.70 26.39 -9.76
C ASP A 437 -7.12 26.18 -11.17
N ALA A 438 -5.81 26.31 -11.29
CA ALA A 438 -5.12 26.28 -12.58
C ALA A 438 -5.03 24.86 -13.20
N THR A 439 -5.40 23.84 -12.43
CA THR A 439 -5.39 22.43 -12.84
C THR A 439 -6.64 21.75 -12.33
N ASP A 440 -7.39 21.10 -13.22
CA ASP A 440 -8.44 20.16 -12.84
C ASP A 440 -7.82 18.86 -12.27
N ARG A 441 -8.57 18.10 -11.49
CA ARG A 441 -8.10 16.82 -10.91
C ARG A 441 -8.59 15.64 -11.75
N ASN A 442 -7.69 15.01 -12.48
CA ASN A 442 -8.01 13.74 -13.14
C ASN A 442 -7.84 12.58 -12.17
N ARG A 443 -8.95 11.90 -11.83
CA ARG A 443 -8.99 10.74 -10.91
C ARG A 443 -8.50 9.43 -11.52
N THR A 444 -8.50 9.33 -12.85
CA THR A 444 -8.26 8.08 -13.59
C THR A 444 -6.77 7.81 -13.87
N SER A 445 -5.93 8.85 -13.73
CA SER A 445 -4.49 8.75 -13.96
C SER A 445 -3.77 7.96 -12.84
N PRO A 446 -2.83 7.07 -13.20
CA PRO A 446 -2.00 6.37 -12.23
C PRO A 446 -1.07 7.28 -11.43
N PHE A 447 -0.51 8.32 -12.06
CA PHE A 447 0.50 9.20 -11.47
C PHE A 447 0.18 10.66 -11.79
N ALA A 448 -0.38 11.39 -10.82
CA ALA A 448 -0.92 12.72 -11.05
C ALA A 448 -0.17 13.81 -10.30
N PHE A 449 0.22 14.88 -10.97
CA PHE A 449 0.68 16.10 -10.32
C PHE A 449 -0.51 16.83 -9.70
N THR A 450 -0.53 16.96 -8.37
CA THR A 450 -1.66 17.54 -7.62
C THR A 450 -1.31 18.91 -7.03
N GLY A 451 -0.55 19.71 -7.78
CA GLY A 451 -0.22 21.11 -7.48
C GLY A 451 1.19 21.31 -6.95
N ASN A 452 1.65 20.47 -6.02
CA ASN A 452 3.00 20.57 -5.44
C ASN A 452 3.61 19.23 -5.01
N LYS A 453 3.05 18.13 -5.52
CA LYS A 453 3.43 16.75 -5.24
C LYS A 453 2.86 15.84 -6.34
N PHE A 454 3.34 14.61 -6.40
CA PHE A 454 2.79 13.59 -7.27
C PHE A 454 2.04 12.53 -6.47
N GLU A 455 0.86 12.18 -6.93
CA GLU A 455 0.01 11.16 -6.32
C GLU A 455 0.08 9.87 -7.15
N PHE A 456 0.63 8.81 -6.57
CA PHE A 456 0.68 7.48 -7.18
C PHE A 456 -0.47 6.60 -6.67
N ARG A 457 -1.45 6.32 -7.54
CA ARG A 457 -2.74 5.71 -7.16
C ARG A 457 -2.81 4.19 -7.33
N MET A 458 -1.77 3.58 -7.90
CA MET A 458 -1.74 2.14 -8.11
C MET A 458 -1.39 1.34 -6.86
N VAL A 459 -0.86 1.96 -5.80
CA VAL A 459 -0.35 1.21 -4.65
C VAL A 459 -1.49 0.41 -3.99
N PRO A 460 -1.26 -0.88 -3.70
CA PRO A 460 -2.27 -1.72 -3.05
C PRO A 460 -2.57 -1.27 -1.60
N SER A 461 -3.83 -1.37 -1.16
CA SER A 461 -4.25 -1.05 0.22
C SER A 461 -3.59 -1.95 1.27
N SER A 462 -3.18 -3.17 0.92
CA SER A 462 -2.50 -4.08 1.84
C SER A 462 -0.97 -3.94 1.85
N ALA A 463 -0.38 -3.25 0.88
CA ALA A 463 1.07 -3.25 0.65
C ALA A 463 1.82 -2.16 1.44
N SER A 464 3.08 -2.41 1.77
CA SER A 464 3.98 -1.36 2.28
C SER A 464 4.24 -0.29 1.20
N ILE A 465 4.21 0.98 1.60
CA ILE A 465 4.58 2.10 0.72
C ILE A 465 6.09 2.19 0.44
N ALA A 466 6.93 1.38 1.09
CA ALA A 466 8.37 1.40 0.87
C ALA A 466 8.76 1.14 -0.59
N ASN A 467 8.20 0.10 -1.22
CA ASN A 467 8.56 -0.33 -2.57
C ASN A 467 8.33 0.75 -3.64
N PRO A 468 7.13 1.37 -3.74
CA PRO A 468 6.92 2.50 -4.65
C PRO A 468 7.90 3.64 -4.44
N ASN A 469 8.18 4.00 -3.19
CA ASN A 469 9.09 5.10 -2.88
C ASN A 469 10.55 4.74 -3.20
N VAL A 470 10.98 3.49 -3.00
CA VAL A 470 12.30 3.01 -3.45
C VAL A 470 12.46 3.21 -4.96
N VAL A 471 11.48 2.77 -5.75
CA VAL A 471 11.52 2.92 -7.21
C VAL A 471 11.52 4.40 -7.62
N LEU A 472 10.60 5.20 -7.09
CA LEU A 472 10.51 6.62 -7.41
C LEU A 472 11.79 7.38 -7.05
N ASN A 473 12.30 7.18 -5.83
CA ASN A 473 13.51 7.84 -5.37
C ASN A 473 14.72 7.46 -6.24
N THR A 474 14.92 6.17 -6.52
CA THR A 474 16.09 5.72 -7.30
C THR A 474 15.99 6.14 -8.77
N ALA A 475 14.82 6.01 -9.40
CA ALA A 475 14.62 6.42 -10.78
C ALA A 475 14.83 7.93 -10.96
N VAL A 476 14.34 8.75 -10.02
CA VAL A 476 14.57 10.20 -10.04
C VAL A 476 16.02 10.54 -9.71
N ALA A 477 16.67 9.80 -8.79
CA ALA A 477 18.10 9.97 -8.52
C ALA A 477 18.96 9.74 -9.77
N GLU A 478 18.63 8.72 -10.57
CA GLU A 478 19.34 8.46 -11.83
C GLU A 478 19.25 9.62 -12.79
N VAL A 479 18.03 10.10 -13.06
CA VAL A 479 17.83 11.21 -13.98
C VAL A 479 18.47 12.50 -13.45
N LEU A 480 18.35 12.78 -12.15
CA LEU A 480 19.02 13.94 -11.54
C LEU A 480 20.54 13.84 -11.63
N SER A 481 21.11 12.63 -11.54
CA SER A 481 22.55 12.42 -11.73
C SER A 481 22.97 12.81 -13.14
N GLU A 482 22.25 12.34 -14.17
CA GLU A 482 22.54 12.67 -15.57
C GLU A 482 22.42 14.17 -15.85
N ILE A 483 21.38 14.81 -15.31
CA ILE A 483 21.18 16.26 -15.42
C ILE A 483 22.32 17.01 -14.72
N ALA A 484 22.70 16.59 -13.51
CA ALA A 484 23.77 17.21 -12.76
C ALA A 484 25.12 17.10 -13.49
N ASP A 485 25.45 15.91 -14.01
CA ASP A 485 26.68 15.66 -14.78
C ASP A 485 26.78 16.60 -16.00
N ARG A 486 25.65 16.84 -16.70
CA ARG A 486 25.59 17.78 -17.83
C ARG A 486 25.75 19.23 -17.40
N LEU A 487 25.02 19.67 -16.38
CA LEU A 487 25.03 21.05 -15.91
C LEU A 487 26.37 21.45 -15.26
N GLU A 488 27.03 20.53 -14.55
CA GLU A 488 28.37 20.76 -13.98
C GLU A 488 29.43 21.00 -15.07
N GLY A 489 29.24 20.43 -16.26
CA GLY A 489 30.10 20.63 -17.43
C GLY A 489 29.69 21.80 -18.34
N ALA A 490 28.60 22.50 -18.05
CA ALA A 490 28.03 23.51 -18.93
C ALA A 490 28.83 24.82 -18.93
N LYS A 491 29.06 25.40 -20.12
CA LYS A 491 29.67 26.73 -20.27
C LYS A 491 28.67 27.86 -20.01
N ASP A 492 27.43 27.63 -20.41
CA ASP A 492 26.29 28.52 -20.18
C ASP A 492 25.19 27.72 -19.49
N PHE A 493 25.00 28.00 -18.20
CA PHE A 493 24.09 27.27 -17.34
C PHE A 493 22.63 27.43 -17.79
N ASP A 494 22.18 28.66 -18.03
CA ASP A 494 20.78 28.94 -18.34
C ASP A 494 20.38 28.37 -19.71
N SER A 495 21.29 28.43 -20.69
CA SER A 495 21.07 27.80 -22.01
C SER A 495 21.01 26.27 -21.90
N GLU A 496 21.89 25.64 -21.11
CA GLU A 496 21.89 24.19 -20.94
C GLU A 496 20.66 23.70 -20.17
N VAL A 497 20.21 24.42 -19.14
CA VAL A 497 18.95 24.12 -18.43
C VAL A 497 17.77 24.06 -19.41
N ASN A 498 17.62 25.08 -20.26
CA ASN A 498 16.57 25.11 -21.27
C ASN A 498 16.69 23.97 -22.29
N ALA A 499 17.92 23.64 -22.71
CA ALA A 499 18.19 22.53 -23.61
C ALA A 499 17.79 21.18 -23.00
N ILE A 500 18.14 20.94 -21.74
CA ILE A 500 17.79 19.71 -21.00
C ILE A 500 16.27 19.56 -20.88
N VAL A 501 15.57 20.60 -20.42
CA VAL A 501 14.11 20.56 -20.28
C VAL A 501 13.44 20.29 -21.63
N LYS A 502 13.88 21.00 -22.69
CA LYS A 502 13.36 20.82 -24.04
C LYS A 502 13.59 19.41 -24.58
N GLU A 503 14.78 18.86 -24.39
CA GLU A 503 15.13 17.50 -24.82
C GLU A 503 14.29 16.46 -24.08
N ILE A 504 14.17 16.58 -22.77
CA ILE A 504 13.39 15.66 -21.94
C ILE A 504 11.93 15.68 -22.36
N VAL A 505 11.32 16.87 -22.46
CA VAL A 505 9.92 17.00 -22.88
C VAL A 505 9.71 16.37 -24.25
N LYS A 506 10.58 16.68 -25.22
CA LYS A 506 10.48 16.12 -26.58
C LYS A 506 10.52 14.59 -26.59
N ASN A 507 11.42 14.00 -25.82
CA ASN A 507 11.68 12.55 -25.85
C ASN A 507 10.72 11.75 -24.94
N HIS A 508 10.22 12.35 -23.86
CA HIS A 508 9.45 11.65 -22.83
C HIS A 508 7.99 12.10 -22.70
N LYS A 509 7.51 13.08 -23.50
CA LYS A 509 6.09 13.52 -23.46
C LYS A 509 5.08 12.43 -23.75
N ARG A 510 5.49 11.29 -24.31
CA ARG A 510 4.59 10.13 -24.55
C ARG A 510 3.88 9.66 -23.28
N ILE A 511 4.53 9.81 -22.11
CA ILE A 511 3.96 9.40 -20.81
C ILE A 511 2.85 10.34 -20.34
N ILE A 512 2.80 11.58 -20.85
CA ILE A 512 1.86 12.61 -20.40
C ILE A 512 0.50 12.36 -21.06
N PHE A 513 -0.52 12.18 -20.23
CA PHE A 513 -1.90 12.01 -20.67
C PHE A 513 -2.87 12.68 -19.70
N ASN A 514 -3.61 13.67 -20.22
CA ASN A 514 -4.57 14.45 -19.44
C ASN A 514 -6.03 14.01 -19.61
N GLY A 515 -6.30 13.00 -20.44
CA GLY A 515 -7.65 12.52 -20.74
C GLY A 515 -8.16 11.40 -19.82
N ASP A 516 -9.28 10.80 -20.19
CA ASP A 516 -9.88 9.68 -19.44
C ASP A 516 -9.08 8.38 -19.63
N GLY A 517 -8.44 7.92 -18.55
CA GLY A 517 -7.66 6.70 -18.50
C GLY A 517 -8.48 5.41 -18.61
N TYR A 518 -9.80 5.46 -18.46
CA TYR A 518 -10.66 4.28 -18.60
C TYR A 518 -11.16 4.06 -20.03
N SER A 519 -11.05 5.06 -20.89
CA SER A 519 -11.51 4.96 -22.27
C SER A 519 -10.76 3.86 -23.04
N GLU A 520 -11.48 3.11 -23.87
CA GLU A 520 -10.86 2.15 -24.80
C GLU A 520 -9.89 2.86 -25.75
N ASP A 521 -10.21 4.10 -26.12
CA ASP A 521 -9.35 5.00 -26.91
C ASP A 521 -7.99 5.19 -26.25
N TRP A 522 -7.93 5.36 -24.92
CA TRP A 522 -6.65 5.48 -24.21
C TRP A 522 -5.82 4.20 -24.28
N ILE A 523 -6.45 3.02 -24.22
CA ILE A 523 -5.72 1.74 -24.32
C ILE A 523 -5.03 1.63 -25.68
N ILE A 524 -5.76 1.93 -26.76
CA ILE A 524 -5.25 1.92 -28.13
C ILE A 524 -4.15 2.97 -28.31
N GLU A 525 -4.37 4.18 -27.78
CA GLU A 525 -3.41 5.28 -27.88
C GLU A 525 -2.13 5.02 -27.08
N ALA A 526 -2.24 4.45 -25.88
CA ALA A 526 -1.11 4.05 -25.06
C ALA A 526 -0.23 3.02 -25.77
N GLU A 527 -0.84 2.01 -26.39
CA GLU A 527 -0.11 1.03 -27.21
C GLU A 527 0.59 1.69 -28.38
N ARG A 528 -0.07 2.61 -29.11
CA ARG A 528 0.54 3.40 -30.19
C ARG A 528 1.75 4.23 -29.71
N ARG A 529 1.70 4.72 -28.47
CA ARG A 529 2.80 5.45 -27.81
C ARG A 529 3.91 4.55 -27.27
N GLY A 530 3.72 3.23 -27.29
CA GLY A 530 4.64 2.25 -26.72
C GLY A 530 4.58 2.13 -25.19
N LEU A 531 3.49 2.57 -24.57
CA LEU A 531 3.24 2.39 -23.14
C LEU A 531 2.62 1.01 -22.90
N LYS A 532 3.28 0.18 -22.08
CA LYS A 532 2.81 -1.19 -21.82
C LYS A 532 1.60 -1.21 -20.88
N ASN A 533 0.64 -2.08 -21.19
CA ASN A 533 -0.49 -2.42 -20.33
C ASN A 533 -0.22 -3.74 -19.60
N ILE A 534 0.39 -3.69 -18.42
CA ILE A 534 0.80 -4.89 -17.68
C ILE A 534 -0.25 -5.23 -16.61
N LYS A 535 -1.23 -6.02 -17.03
CA LYS A 535 -2.48 -6.25 -16.28
C LYS A 535 -2.33 -7.14 -15.04
N ASN A 536 -1.31 -7.97 -14.96
CA ASN A 536 -1.16 -8.95 -13.88
C ASN A 536 0.20 -8.85 -13.18
N THR A 537 0.23 -9.37 -11.96
CA THR A 537 1.39 -9.32 -11.07
C THR A 537 2.55 -10.17 -11.56
N VAL A 538 2.28 -11.35 -12.13
CA VAL A 538 3.32 -12.27 -12.63
C VAL A 538 4.16 -11.60 -13.72
N ASP A 539 3.52 -10.97 -14.72
CA ASP A 539 4.23 -10.24 -15.77
C ASP A 539 4.92 -8.98 -15.23
N ALA A 540 4.24 -8.23 -14.36
CA ALA A 540 4.79 -6.99 -13.80
C ALA A 540 6.09 -7.23 -13.01
N ILE A 541 6.15 -8.31 -12.23
CA ILE A 541 7.30 -8.60 -11.37
C ILE A 541 8.59 -8.82 -12.17
N THR A 542 8.51 -9.25 -13.44
CA THR A 542 9.69 -9.42 -14.31
C THR A 542 10.51 -8.14 -14.49
N ALA A 543 9.88 -6.97 -14.37
CA ALA A 543 10.56 -5.69 -14.47
C ALA A 543 11.64 -5.50 -13.40
N TRP A 544 11.54 -6.15 -12.23
CA TRP A 544 12.54 -6.08 -11.15
C TRP A 544 13.90 -6.67 -11.54
N ILE A 545 13.93 -7.65 -12.44
CA ILE A 545 15.15 -8.36 -12.89
C ILE A 545 15.55 -7.99 -14.32
N SER A 546 14.92 -6.98 -14.92
CA SER A 546 15.39 -6.45 -16.21
C SER A 546 16.79 -5.87 -16.05
N GLU A 547 17.62 -5.97 -17.09
CA GLU A 547 18.98 -5.41 -17.09
C GLU A 547 18.96 -3.91 -16.74
N LYS A 548 17.98 -3.17 -17.26
CA LYS A 548 17.77 -1.76 -16.96
C LYS A 548 17.54 -1.51 -15.47
N SER A 549 16.69 -2.31 -14.81
CA SER A 549 16.41 -2.19 -13.38
C SER A 549 17.60 -2.58 -12.51
N ILE A 550 18.31 -3.66 -12.87
CA ILE A 550 19.51 -4.11 -12.15
C ILE A 550 20.57 -3.01 -12.19
N ASN A 551 20.84 -2.43 -13.36
CA ASN A 551 21.80 -1.34 -13.52
C ASN A 551 21.39 -0.10 -12.72
N LEU A 552 20.10 0.28 -12.73
CA LEU A 552 19.58 1.39 -11.94
C LEU A 552 19.91 1.22 -10.46
N PHE A 553 19.52 0.10 -9.85
CA PHE A 553 19.67 -0.05 -8.41
C PHE A 553 21.11 -0.29 -7.97
N THR A 554 21.90 -1.03 -8.75
CA THR A 554 23.30 -1.31 -8.42
C THR A 554 24.17 -0.06 -8.55
N LYS A 555 23.96 0.78 -9.58
CA LYS A 555 24.65 2.07 -9.77
C LYS A 555 24.45 3.00 -8.57
N HIS A 556 23.25 3.05 -8.02
CA HIS A 556 22.93 3.90 -6.85
C HIS A 556 23.16 3.21 -5.51
N GLY A 557 23.64 1.96 -5.49
CA GLY A 557 23.90 1.22 -4.26
C GLY A 557 22.64 0.94 -3.42
N VAL A 558 21.47 0.90 -4.06
CA VAL A 558 20.17 0.70 -3.39
C VAL A 558 19.89 -0.79 -3.21
N PHE A 559 20.08 -1.56 -4.27
CA PHE A 559 20.06 -3.02 -4.24
C PHE A 559 21.30 -3.62 -4.91
N THR A 560 21.71 -4.79 -4.45
CA THR A 560 22.55 -5.70 -5.21
C THR A 560 21.71 -6.54 -6.18
N GLU A 561 22.33 -7.13 -7.20
CA GLU A 561 21.61 -8.03 -8.11
C GLU A 561 21.01 -9.23 -7.37
N VAL A 562 21.73 -9.76 -6.37
CA VAL A 562 21.27 -10.88 -5.53
C VAL A 562 20.00 -10.47 -4.76
N GLU A 563 19.98 -9.28 -4.16
CA GLU A 563 18.80 -8.76 -3.46
C GLU A 563 17.58 -8.60 -4.39
N LEU A 564 17.78 -8.19 -5.65
CA LEU A 564 16.72 -8.05 -6.64
C LEU A 564 16.14 -9.40 -7.04
N ARG A 565 17.00 -10.37 -7.37
CA ARG A 565 16.58 -11.73 -7.76
C ARG A 565 15.83 -12.43 -6.65
N ALA A 566 16.29 -12.29 -5.41
CA ALA A 566 15.61 -12.86 -4.25
C ALA A 566 14.20 -12.29 -4.07
N ARG A 567 14.02 -10.97 -4.23
CA ARG A 567 12.71 -10.32 -4.13
C ARG A 567 11.78 -10.72 -5.26
N TYR A 568 12.31 -10.88 -6.46
CA TYR A 568 11.59 -11.41 -7.61
C TYR A 568 11.03 -12.81 -7.31
N GLU A 569 11.87 -13.74 -6.84
CA GLU A 569 11.45 -15.10 -6.48
C GLU A 569 10.42 -15.11 -5.36
N ILE A 570 10.65 -14.36 -4.27
CA ILE A 570 9.70 -14.26 -3.15
C ILE A 570 8.33 -13.78 -3.63
N LYS A 571 8.28 -12.79 -4.53
CA LYS A 571 7.02 -12.24 -5.03
C LYS A 571 6.25 -13.24 -5.90
N LEU A 572 6.94 -14.05 -6.71
CA LEU A 572 6.32 -15.13 -7.45
C LEU A 572 5.81 -16.24 -6.51
N GLU A 573 6.59 -16.59 -5.49
CA GLU A 573 6.20 -17.59 -4.51
C GLU A 573 4.97 -17.15 -3.68
N GLU A 574 4.93 -15.88 -3.25
CA GLU A 574 3.77 -15.25 -2.61
C GLU A 574 2.53 -15.33 -3.51
N TYR A 575 2.66 -14.99 -4.79
CA TYR A 575 1.55 -15.07 -5.74
C TYR A 575 1.00 -16.50 -5.86
N ILE A 576 1.87 -17.48 -6.06
CA ILE A 576 1.51 -18.91 -6.13
C ILE A 576 0.79 -19.35 -4.86
N LYS A 577 1.33 -19.00 -3.68
CA LYS A 577 0.76 -19.35 -2.37
C LYS A 577 -0.63 -18.75 -2.20
N HIS A 578 -0.83 -17.48 -2.54
CA HIS A 578 -2.13 -16.82 -2.44
C HIS A 578 -3.18 -17.50 -3.32
N ILE A 579 -2.92 -17.65 -4.63
CA ILE A 579 -3.88 -18.29 -5.55
C ILE A 579 -4.15 -19.75 -5.12
N ASN A 580 -3.14 -20.46 -4.62
CA ASN A 580 -3.34 -21.81 -4.08
C ASN A 580 -4.28 -21.84 -2.86
N ILE A 581 -4.10 -20.92 -1.90
CA ILE A 581 -4.97 -20.83 -0.71
C ILE A 581 -6.40 -20.49 -1.14
N GLU A 582 -6.56 -19.55 -2.07
CA GLU A 582 -7.87 -19.20 -2.61
C GLU A 582 -8.53 -20.40 -3.30
N ALA A 583 -7.83 -21.10 -4.21
CA ALA A 583 -8.36 -22.26 -4.91
C ALA A 583 -8.78 -23.39 -3.95
N ARG A 584 -7.92 -23.72 -2.97
CA ARG A 584 -8.20 -24.74 -1.95
C ARG A 584 -9.42 -24.37 -1.10
N THR A 585 -9.51 -23.10 -0.69
CA THR A 585 -10.66 -22.60 0.07
C THR A 585 -11.94 -22.69 -0.76
N MET A 586 -11.88 -22.30 -2.04
CA MET A 586 -13.01 -22.38 -2.96
C MET A 586 -13.54 -23.81 -3.08
N ILE A 587 -12.64 -24.77 -3.30
CA ILE A 587 -12.97 -26.20 -3.39
C ILE A 587 -13.59 -26.70 -2.07
N ASP A 588 -13.01 -26.33 -0.91
CA ASP A 588 -13.54 -26.72 0.41
C ASP A 588 -14.97 -26.20 0.62
N MET A 589 -15.21 -24.91 0.33
CA MET A 589 -16.51 -24.28 0.45
C MET A 589 -17.54 -24.94 -0.48
N VAL A 590 -17.19 -25.21 -1.74
CA VAL A 590 -18.10 -25.90 -2.66
C VAL A 590 -18.47 -27.28 -2.13
N LYS A 591 -17.48 -28.08 -1.75
CA LYS A 591 -17.71 -29.49 -1.34
C LYS A 591 -18.43 -29.61 0.00
N LYS A 592 -18.10 -28.78 0.98
CA LYS A 592 -18.59 -28.94 2.36
C LYS A 592 -19.75 -28.01 2.72
N GLN A 593 -19.97 -26.93 1.97
CA GLN A 593 -21.01 -25.95 2.29
C GLN A 593 -22.05 -25.83 1.17
N ILE A 594 -21.64 -25.50 -0.06
CA ILE A 594 -22.59 -25.21 -1.15
C ILE A 594 -23.31 -26.48 -1.63
N ILE A 595 -22.58 -27.52 -2.04
CA ILE A 595 -23.18 -28.76 -2.58
C ILE A 595 -24.18 -29.40 -1.60
N PRO A 596 -23.86 -29.59 -0.30
CA PRO A 596 -24.80 -30.20 0.64
C PRO A 596 -26.11 -29.41 0.79
N VAL A 597 -26.03 -28.07 0.85
CA VAL A 597 -27.22 -27.19 0.95
C VAL A 597 -28.07 -27.30 -0.31
N VAL A 598 -27.46 -27.24 -1.49
CA VAL A 598 -28.17 -27.31 -2.77
C VAL A 598 -28.84 -28.68 -2.94
N LEU A 599 -28.16 -29.78 -2.58
CA LEU A 599 -28.76 -31.13 -2.60
C LEU A 599 -29.95 -31.27 -1.65
N GLY A 600 -29.86 -30.66 -0.46
CA GLY A 600 -30.98 -30.57 0.47
C GLY A 600 -32.18 -29.87 -0.17
N GLU A 601 -31.93 -28.76 -0.86
CA GLU A 601 -33.01 -27.99 -1.50
C GLU A 601 -33.62 -28.68 -2.72
N VAL A 602 -32.80 -29.32 -3.54
CA VAL A 602 -33.25 -30.20 -4.63
C VAL A 602 -34.19 -31.29 -4.09
N THR A 603 -33.81 -31.92 -2.98
CA THR A 603 -34.63 -32.96 -2.32
C THR A 603 -35.94 -32.38 -1.79
N ASN A 604 -35.90 -31.21 -1.17
CA ASN A 604 -37.10 -30.53 -0.65
C ASN A 604 -38.10 -30.21 -1.76
N ILE A 605 -37.63 -29.65 -2.89
CA ILE A 605 -38.49 -29.31 -4.03
C ILE A 605 -39.06 -30.57 -4.67
N ALA A 606 -38.25 -31.61 -4.86
CA ALA A 606 -38.72 -32.89 -5.40
C ALA A 606 -39.81 -33.53 -4.52
N ASN A 607 -39.62 -33.49 -3.19
CA ASN A 607 -40.63 -33.96 -2.24
C ASN A 607 -41.91 -33.10 -2.30
N SER A 608 -41.77 -31.77 -2.41
CA SER A 608 -42.91 -30.87 -2.58
C SER A 608 -43.72 -31.21 -3.82
N ILE A 609 -43.07 -31.46 -4.97
CA ILE A 609 -43.74 -31.86 -6.21
C ILE A 609 -44.53 -33.16 -5.98
N ASN A 610 -43.91 -34.16 -5.36
CA ASN A 610 -44.56 -35.45 -5.11
C ASN A 610 -45.78 -35.30 -4.20
N VAL A 611 -45.65 -34.59 -3.08
CA VAL A 611 -46.73 -34.38 -2.10
C VAL A 611 -47.90 -33.60 -2.73
N VAL A 612 -47.61 -32.51 -3.45
CA VAL A 612 -48.67 -31.70 -4.09
C VAL A 612 -49.37 -32.50 -5.19
N LYS A 613 -48.63 -33.23 -6.03
CA LYS A 613 -49.20 -34.07 -7.08
C LYS A 613 -50.05 -35.22 -6.53
N MET A 614 -49.66 -35.79 -5.38
CA MET A 614 -50.48 -36.79 -4.69
C MET A 614 -51.79 -36.20 -4.15
N ALA A 615 -51.76 -34.97 -3.65
CA ALA A 615 -52.96 -34.30 -3.12
C ALA A 615 -53.88 -33.77 -4.24
N MET A 616 -53.30 -33.28 -5.34
CA MET A 616 -54.02 -32.69 -6.48
C MET A 616 -53.35 -33.09 -7.81
N PRO A 617 -53.76 -34.22 -8.42
CA PRO A 617 -53.08 -34.78 -9.60
C PRO A 617 -53.04 -33.88 -10.84
N ASP A 618 -54.05 -33.03 -11.02
CA ASP A 618 -54.24 -32.19 -12.21
C ASP A 618 -53.69 -30.76 -12.04
N LEU A 619 -53.01 -30.45 -10.93
CA LEU A 619 -52.46 -29.12 -10.68
C LEU A 619 -51.22 -28.87 -11.57
N ASP A 620 -51.11 -27.64 -12.10
CA ASP A 620 -49.91 -27.20 -12.81
C ASP A 620 -48.73 -27.01 -11.84
N LEU A 621 -47.64 -27.75 -12.07
CA LEU A 621 -46.42 -27.74 -11.25
C LEU A 621 -45.20 -27.24 -12.03
N THR A 622 -45.41 -26.48 -13.10
CA THR A 622 -44.35 -25.97 -13.98
C THR A 622 -43.29 -25.19 -13.20
N THR A 623 -43.70 -24.30 -12.29
CA THR A 623 -42.77 -23.49 -11.48
C THR A 623 -41.80 -24.34 -10.64
N GLN A 624 -42.30 -25.35 -9.93
CA GLN A 624 -41.44 -26.22 -9.12
C GLN A 624 -40.52 -27.07 -10.00
N ALA A 625 -41.03 -27.58 -11.13
CA ALA A 625 -40.27 -28.41 -12.05
C ALA A 625 -39.12 -27.61 -12.72
N GLU A 626 -39.37 -26.37 -13.11
CA GLU A 626 -38.37 -25.47 -13.68
C GLU A 626 -37.28 -25.10 -12.67
N LEU A 627 -37.66 -24.73 -11.44
CA LEU A 627 -36.71 -24.43 -10.38
C LEU A 627 -35.83 -25.64 -10.04
N LEU A 628 -36.43 -26.84 -9.93
CA LEU A 628 -35.70 -28.08 -9.71
C LEU A 628 -34.68 -28.35 -10.83
N LYS A 629 -35.09 -28.14 -12.09
CA LYS A 629 -34.23 -28.30 -13.26
C LYS A 629 -33.08 -27.29 -13.25
N GLU A 630 -33.34 -26.03 -12.93
CA GLU A 630 -32.33 -24.97 -12.87
C GLU A 630 -31.30 -25.24 -11.75
N LEU A 631 -31.75 -25.61 -10.55
CA LEU A 631 -30.87 -25.98 -9.44
C LEU A 631 -30.00 -27.19 -9.79
N GLN A 632 -30.59 -28.26 -10.34
CA GLN A 632 -29.84 -29.46 -10.71
C GLN A 632 -28.82 -29.20 -11.82
N LEU A 633 -29.17 -28.37 -12.81
CA LEU A 633 -28.27 -27.98 -13.89
C LEU A 633 -27.05 -27.23 -13.32
N ASN A 634 -27.28 -26.18 -12.53
CA ASN A 634 -26.20 -25.38 -11.95
C ASN A 634 -25.36 -26.18 -10.95
N LEU A 635 -25.97 -27.08 -10.18
CA LEU A 635 -25.24 -27.99 -9.28
C LEU A 635 -24.28 -28.91 -10.06
N ASN A 636 -24.74 -29.49 -11.17
CA ASN A 636 -23.91 -30.36 -12.01
C ASN A 636 -22.74 -29.57 -12.63
N LEU A 637 -23.01 -28.35 -13.11
CA LEU A 637 -21.98 -27.47 -13.68
C LEU A 637 -20.97 -27.02 -12.63
N LEU A 638 -21.42 -26.60 -11.43
CA LEU A 638 -20.55 -26.26 -10.31
C LEU A 638 -19.64 -27.43 -9.95
N LYS A 639 -20.20 -28.64 -9.82
CA LYS A 639 -19.43 -29.84 -9.51
C LYS A 639 -18.40 -30.16 -10.59
N LYS A 640 -18.77 -30.04 -11.86
CA LYS A 640 -17.88 -30.25 -13.00
C LYS A 640 -16.70 -29.27 -12.97
N GLU A 641 -16.96 -27.97 -12.93
CA GLU A 641 -15.89 -26.96 -12.91
C GLU A 641 -15.00 -27.09 -11.67
N THR A 642 -15.56 -27.51 -10.53
CA THR A 642 -14.77 -27.78 -9.32
C THR A 642 -13.81 -28.94 -9.52
N LEU A 643 -14.23 -30.03 -10.17
CA LEU A 643 -13.34 -31.16 -10.49
C LEU A 643 -12.23 -30.74 -11.47
N GLU A 644 -12.54 -29.88 -12.44
CA GLU A 644 -11.54 -29.34 -13.36
C GLU A 644 -10.54 -28.43 -12.64
N LEU A 645 -10.99 -27.59 -11.69
CA LEU A 645 -10.11 -26.79 -10.84
C LEU A 645 -9.18 -27.67 -10.00
N GLU A 646 -9.70 -28.76 -9.41
CA GLU A 646 -8.88 -29.73 -8.66
C GLU A 646 -7.80 -30.37 -9.52
N ALA A 647 -8.15 -30.80 -10.73
CA ALA A 647 -7.19 -31.42 -11.65
C ALA A 647 -6.05 -30.45 -12.05
N VAL A 648 -6.40 -29.21 -12.38
CA VAL A 648 -5.41 -28.17 -12.74
C VAL A 648 -4.55 -27.79 -11.54
N LEU A 649 -5.13 -27.75 -10.33
CA LEU A 649 -4.38 -27.46 -9.11
C LEU A 649 -3.35 -28.55 -8.79
N GLU A 650 -3.73 -29.83 -8.96
CA GLU A 650 -2.81 -30.96 -8.77
C GLU A 650 -1.67 -30.95 -9.79
N GLU A 651 -1.97 -30.63 -11.05
CA GLU A 651 -0.95 -30.45 -12.08
C GLU A 651 0.01 -29.31 -11.73
N ALA A 652 -0.51 -28.18 -11.26
CA ALA A 652 0.30 -27.04 -10.83
C ALA A 652 1.20 -27.39 -9.62
N HIS A 653 0.75 -28.26 -8.70
CA HIS A 653 1.57 -28.75 -7.59
C HIS A 653 2.65 -29.71 -8.07
N SER A 654 2.31 -30.59 -9.01
CA SER A 654 3.23 -31.56 -9.61
C SER A 654 4.28 -30.93 -10.53
N PHE A 655 4.11 -29.67 -10.91
CA PHE A 655 5.06 -28.92 -11.72
C PHE A 655 6.34 -28.58 -10.94
N ASN A 656 7.47 -29.08 -11.44
CA ASN A 656 8.83 -28.93 -10.87
C ASN A 656 9.77 -28.07 -11.74
N GLY A 657 9.22 -27.32 -12.71
CA GLY A 657 10.00 -26.39 -13.54
C GLY A 657 10.30 -25.06 -12.85
N ASP A 658 10.59 -24.04 -13.65
CA ASP A 658 10.93 -22.70 -13.15
C ASP A 658 9.76 -22.05 -12.38
N ILE A 659 10.09 -21.23 -11.38
CA ILE A 659 9.09 -20.58 -10.53
C ILE A 659 8.20 -19.61 -11.31
N PHE A 660 8.71 -18.94 -12.33
CA PHE A 660 7.92 -18.08 -13.21
C PHE A 660 6.90 -18.89 -14.02
N GLU A 661 7.34 -20.00 -14.61
CA GLU A 661 6.43 -20.91 -15.34
C GLU A 661 5.34 -21.46 -14.42
N LYS A 662 5.70 -21.81 -13.18
CA LYS A 662 4.73 -22.21 -12.15
C LYS A 662 3.73 -21.09 -11.85
N ALA A 663 4.20 -19.86 -11.68
CA ALA A 663 3.33 -18.70 -11.46
C ALA A 663 2.38 -18.45 -12.65
N CYS A 664 2.85 -18.62 -13.88
CA CYS A 664 2.02 -18.57 -15.08
C CYS A 664 0.93 -19.67 -15.08
N ILE A 665 1.23 -20.90 -14.67
CA ILE A 665 0.21 -21.96 -14.52
C ILE A 665 -0.87 -21.54 -13.52
N PHE A 666 -0.48 -20.98 -12.36
CA PHE A 666 -1.43 -20.50 -11.36
C PHE A 666 -2.30 -19.34 -11.89
N ARG A 667 -1.70 -18.39 -12.62
CA ARG A 667 -2.42 -17.26 -13.23
C ARG A 667 -3.36 -17.70 -14.34
N ASP A 668 -2.85 -18.42 -15.34
CA ASP A 668 -3.54 -18.65 -16.62
C ASP A 668 -4.50 -19.84 -16.56
N ARG A 669 -4.33 -20.74 -15.58
CA ARG A 669 -5.12 -21.98 -15.49
C ARG A 669 -5.89 -22.08 -14.19
N VAL A 670 -5.22 -21.97 -13.04
CA VAL A 670 -5.89 -22.10 -11.73
C VAL A 670 -6.86 -20.93 -11.51
N ALA A 671 -6.39 -19.68 -11.63
CA ALA A 671 -7.23 -18.50 -11.40
C ALA A 671 -8.38 -18.37 -12.42
N GLU A 672 -8.16 -18.75 -13.70
CA GLU A 672 -9.23 -18.80 -14.70
C GLU A 672 -10.31 -19.85 -14.34
N LYS A 673 -9.92 -21.05 -13.90
CA LYS A 673 -10.88 -22.07 -13.47
C LYS A 673 -11.66 -21.66 -12.21
N MET A 674 -11.03 -20.92 -11.30
CA MET A 674 -11.75 -20.34 -10.16
C MET A 674 -12.87 -19.39 -10.60
N LYS A 675 -12.67 -18.57 -11.63
CA LYS A 675 -13.74 -17.69 -12.17
C LYS A 675 -14.95 -18.52 -12.64
N ASN A 676 -14.72 -19.63 -13.32
CA ASN A 676 -15.80 -20.52 -13.76
C ASN A 676 -16.57 -21.14 -12.59
N VAL A 677 -15.86 -21.60 -11.55
CA VAL A 677 -16.50 -22.14 -10.34
C VAL A 677 -17.36 -21.08 -9.66
N ARG A 678 -16.87 -19.83 -9.59
CA ARG A 678 -17.61 -18.70 -9.00
C ARG A 678 -18.94 -18.47 -9.71
N VAL A 679 -18.97 -18.46 -11.04
CA VAL A 679 -20.19 -18.19 -11.83
C VAL A 679 -21.36 -19.06 -11.37
N TYR A 680 -21.14 -20.36 -11.21
CA TYR A 680 -22.21 -21.28 -10.81
C TYR A 680 -22.51 -21.22 -9.31
N GLY A 681 -21.50 -20.95 -8.46
CA GLY A 681 -21.72 -20.74 -7.03
C GLY A 681 -22.59 -19.51 -6.76
N ASP A 682 -22.28 -18.39 -7.40
CA ASP A 682 -23.04 -17.13 -7.29
C ASP A 682 -24.45 -17.30 -7.87
N LYS A 683 -24.61 -18.04 -8.98
CA LYS A 683 -25.94 -18.34 -9.55
C LYS A 683 -26.79 -19.17 -8.59
N LEU A 684 -26.22 -20.17 -7.91
CA LEU A 684 -26.95 -20.98 -6.92
C LEU A 684 -27.38 -20.16 -5.70
N GLU A 685 -26.59 -19.18 -5.27
CA GLU A 685 -26.97 -18.24 -4.19
C GLU A 685 -28.30 -17.54 -4.52
N THR A 686 -28.52 -17.15 -5.78
CA THR A 686 -29.75 -16.46 -6.21
C THR A 686 -31.01 -17.35 -6.25
N LEU A 687 -30.84 -18.67 -6.18
CA LEU A 687 -31.94 -19.64 -6.34
C LEU A 687 -32.34 -20.30 -5.01
N ILE A 688 -31.55 -20.11 -3.95
CA ILE A 688 -31.75 -20.75 -2.65
C ILE A 688 -32.23 -19.72 -1.65
N ASP A 689 -33.15 -20.13 -0.78
CA ASP A 689 -33.61 -19.32 0.37
C ASP A 689 -32.39 -18.86 1.20
N GLU A 690 -32.34 -17.55 1.45
CA GLU A 690 -31.27 -16.91 2.21
C GLU A 690 -31.03 -17.57 3.57
N ASN A 691 -32.07 -18.09 4.23
CA ASN A 691 -31.95 -18.75 5.53
C ASN A 691 -31.27 -20.13 5.46
N LYS A 692 -31.22 -20.74 4.28
CA LYS A 692 -30.57 -22.03 4.03
C LYS A 692 -29.16 -21.86 3.46
N TRP A 693 -28.85 -20.71 2.87
CA TRP A 693 -27.55 -20.45 2.29
C TRP A 693 -26.45 -20.47 3.38
N PRO A 694 -25.30 -21.15 3.16
CA PRO A 694 -24.42 -21.55 4.24
C PRO A 694 -23.54 -20.42 4.82
N PHE A 695 -23.56 -19.23 4.22
CA PHE A 695 -22.76 -18.10 4.68
C PHE A 695 -23.41 -16.75 4.31
N PRO A 696 -23.05 -15.64 4.98
CA PRO A 696 -23.65 -14.33 4.73
C PRO A 696 -23.51 -13.86 3.27
N SER A 697 -24.61 -13.32 2.73
CA SER A 697 -24.69 -12.65 1.42
C SER A 697 -24.00 -11.28 1.44
N TYR A 698 -23.74 -10.71 0.28
CA TYR A 698 -23.19 -9.36 0.17
C TYR A 698 -24.10 -8.28 0.76
N GLU A 699 -25.43 -8.46 0.66
CA GLU A 699 -26.40 -7.53 1.24
C GLU A 699 -26.14 -7.39 2.75
N LYS A 700 -26.01 -8.53 3.46
CA LYS A 700 -25.71 -8.58 4.89
C LYS A 700 -24.36 -7.96 5.22
N LEU A 701 -23.33 -8.24 4.42
CA LEU A 701 -21.96 -7.79 4.67
C LEU A 701 -21.79 -6.27 4.45
N LEU A 702 -22.45 -5.70 3.45
CA LEU A 702 -22.20 -4.33 2.99
C LEU A 702 -23.11 -3.27 3.63
N PHE A 703 -24.36 -3.61 3.98
CA PHE A 703 -25.36 -2.61 4.38
C PHE A 703 -25.69 -2.60 5.88
N TYR A 704 -25.42 -3.70 6.60
CA TYR A 704 -25.80 -3.87 8.01
C TYR A 704 -24.66 -3.64 9.01
N VAL A 705 -23.64 -2.86 8.60
CA VAL A 705 -22.52 -2.42 9.45
C VAL A 705 -22.95 -1.36 10.45
#